data_AF-A0A1D2VQ99-F1
#
_entry.id   AF-A0A1D2VQ99-F1
#
_cell.length_a   1.000
_cell.length_b   1.000
_cell.length_c   1.000
_cell.angle_alpha   90.00
_cell.angle_beta   90.00
_cell.angle_gamma   90.00
#
_symmetry.space_group_name_H-M   'P 1'
#
loop_
_entity.id
_entity.type
_entity.pdbx_description
1 polymer ?
#
loop_
_entity_poly.entity_id
_entity_poly.type
_entity_poly.pdbx_seq_one_letter_code
_entity_poly.pdbx_strand_id
1 'polypeptide(L)'
;MAVNDEIDISLLDLDDIDYSDLEEKYKVEQNSYADNYVVIDGIPIAPKTKFPVLQKVLTKLFTSIGCKLHENSSFHIPADEKGRSKGWCFVQFENPSVAEIAIKRLNGKKLDAKHRLFLNKLSDIDRYGNTELTSTFKEPKIPPFQESEYIRSWLKDKAGRDQFLLHRDDTVGVFWNNKLNNSSPVVPPRSNWTSTFVKFSPLGSFLFSIHPQGVQSWGRSEFDKIGRFFHPNVRLIDISPNEKYLVTLSPDPITLPPEDHANRANFPFLPKDEGNQLVIWDILTELPKKTFALPTALQSSKKLPWPLIKWSHDDKYCARAGPGAIAVYDSETMELLGKQIIKVPDIVDFEWAPTGVPLEINKKTKELSNILAYWTPELENQPARVAIMEIPTKKVLRAVNVFSVSDCKIHWQSEGKYLCCKVDRHTKSRKTLFTNFKFFQLTGKDIPVENLDVEDLVTNFAWEPKGERFVTISTPGQADDNPLPKNTVSFYAPEVEKVKINASLLNKRKGGIAPPVAQFKKYQAVKSLSKKRSNTIFWSPAGRFVLVATILPSKPEIEFFDFDYVENKGLTDNENKSNKVVQANVKQIGFAEHFGLVDLAWDPSGRFVAGWSSIWRHPVENGYKLYDFSGHLLKAELIDNFKDFQWRPRPASLLTANNKRKVRKQLREYSAQFDEIDAMEASEATRELILKRRGLLEEWRSWRENAHEKLARLGVKPVEEPIEEEIIEEIKEEIIEETEEIIE
;
A
#
# COMPACT_ATOMS: atom_id res chain seq x y z
N MET A 1 40.08 -20.13 60.72
CA MET A 1 40.52 -21.11 59.71
C MET A 1 40.50 -20.41 58.37
N ALA A 2 41.68 -20.13 57.83
CA ALA A 2 41.83 -19.64 56.47
C ALA A 2 41.60 -20.81 55.52
N VAL A 3 40.67 -20.68 54.58
CA VAL A 3 40.50 -21.60 53.46
C VAL A 3 41.13 -20.90 52.26
N ASN A 4 42.33 -21.36 51.89
CA ASN A 4 42.91 -21.10 50.59
C ASN A 4 42.17 -21.98 49.59
N ASP A 5 41.24 -21.41 48.83
CA ASP A 5 40.76 -22.05 47.61
C ASP A 5 41.74 -21.69 46.49
N GLU A 6 42.70 -22.59 46.25
CA GLU A 6 43.45 -22.62 45.00
C GLU A 6 42.47 -22.99 43.87
N ILE A 7 42.13 -22.01 43.05
CA ILE A 7 41.33 -22.23 41.84
C ILE A 7 42.20 -23.03 40.86
N ASP A 8 41.77 -24.26 40.55
CA ASP A 8 42.41 -25.11 39.56
C ASP A 8 42.14 -24.57 38.14
N ILE A 9 43.15 -23.90 37.58
CA ILE A 9 43.11 -23.20 36.29
C ILE A 9 43.00 -24.18 35.12
N SER A 10 43.15 -25.49 35.36
CA SER A 10 43.01 -26.54 34.33
C SER A 10 41.56 -26.90 33.98
N LEU A 11 40.57 -26.38 34.74
CA LEU A 11 39.14 -26.60 34.54
C LEU A 11 38.41 -25.45 33.81
N LEU A 12 39.14 -24.41 33.40
CA LEU A 12 38.58 -23.32 32.58
C LEU A 12 38.83 -23.64 31.10
N ASP A 13 37.77 -23.91 30.35
CA ASP A 13 37.83 -24.01 28.88
C ASP A 13 38.17 -22.63 28.31
N LEU A 14 39.42 -22.45 27.92
CA LEU A 14 39.97 -21.18 27.42
C LEU A 14 39.35 -20.74 26.08
N ASP A 15 38.62 -21.63 25.41
CA ASP A 15 37.94 -21.37 24.13
C ASP A 15 36.59 -20.66 24.29
N ASP A 16 36.01 -20.60 25.50
CA ASP A 16 34.71 -19.97 25.80
C ASP A 16 34.82 -18.54 26.39
N ILE A 17 36.04 -18.00 26.49
CA ILE A 17 36.26 -16.63 26.98
C ILE A 17 36.18 -15.66 25.79
N ASP A 18 35.13 -14.85 25.76
CA ASP A 18 34.95 -13.81 24.75
C ASP A 18 35.93 -12.64 25.01
N TYR A 19 37.00 -12.60 24.21
CA TYR A 19 38.02 -11.55 24.28
C TYR A 19 37.67 -10.30 23.46
N SER A 20 36.47 -10.23 22.85
CA SER A 20 36.12 -9.13 21.93
C SER A 20 36.12 -7.75 22.60
N ASP A 21 35.81 -7.68 23.90
CA ASP A 21 35.84 -6.46 24.71
C ASP A 21 37.28 -5.99 25.02
N LEU A 22 38.20 -6.92 25.27
CA LEU A 22 39.63 -6.67 25.42
C LEU A 22 40.29 -6.36 24.07
N GLU A 23 39.89 -7.02 22.99
CA GLU A 23 40.33 -6.75 21.63
C GLU A 23 39.85 -5.38 21.13
N GLU A 24 38.64 -4.93 21.48
CA GLU A 24 38.20 -3.55 21.20
C GLU A 24 38.94 -2.53 22.05
N LYS A 25 39.13 -2.81 23.35
CA LYS A 25 39.76 -1.88 24.30
C LYS A 25 41.26 -1.72 24.08
N TYR A 26 41.93 -2.76 23.59
CA TYR A 26 43.36 -2.78 23.26
C TYR A 26 43.64 -2.90 21.76
N LYS A 27 42.62 -2.73 20.90
CA LYS A 27 42.82 -2.45 19.48
C LYS A 27 43.59 -1.15 19.41
N VAL A 28 44.89 -1.27 19.22
CA VAL A 28 45.71 -0.14 18.84
C VAL A 28 45.14 0.31 17.50
N GLU A 29 44.43 1.43 17.47
CA GLU A 29 44.15 2.13 16.22
C GLU A 29 45.50 2.21 15.51
N GLN A 30 45.66 1.47 14.42
CA GLN A 30 46.83 1.58 13.57
C GLN A 30 46.80 2.99 13.00
N ASN A 31 47.31 3.95 13.78
CA ASN A 31 47.48 5.31 13.34
C ASN A 31 48.23 5.24 12.02
N SER A 32 47.71 5.97 11.03
CA SER A 32 48.05 6.06 9.60
C SER A 32 49.53 6.45 9.31
N TYR A 33 50.47 6.13 10.20
CA TYR A 33 51.90 6.23 9.99
C TYR A 33 52.40 5.28 8.89
N ALA A 34 51.72 4.15 8.63
CA ALA A 34 52.09 3.20 7.58
C ALA A 34 51.95 3.81 6.16
N ASP A 35 51.01 4.72 5.96
CA ASP A 35 50.76 5.37 4.65
C ASP A 35 51.82 6.40 4.27
N ASN A 36 52.67 6.80 5.23
CA ASN A 36 53.85 7.63 4.99
C ASN A 36 55.04 6.82 4.47
N TYR A 37 55.01 5.49 4.60
CA TYR A 37 56.08 4.62 4.12
C TYR A 37 55.78 4.11 2.71
N VAL A 38 56.77 4.28 1.84
CA VAL A 38 56.72 3.78 0.46
C VAL A 38 57.84 2.76 0.25
N VAL A 39 57.47 1.65 -0.37
CA VAL A 39 58.41 0.61 -0.83
C VAL A 39 58.82 0.96 -2.24
N ILE A 40 60.13 1.07 -2.47
CA ILE A 40 60.72 1.35 -3.78
C ILE A 40 61.46 0.10 -4.23
N ASP A 41 60.97 -0.54 -5.29
CA ASP A 41 61.59 -1.68 -5.93
C ASP A 41 62.35 -1.27 -7.22
N GLY A 42 63.29 -2.10 -7.65
CA GLY A 42 64.08 -1.87 -8.86
C GLY A 42 65.29 -0.95 -8.68
N ILE A 43 65.87 -0.90 -7.48
CA ILE A 43 67.09 -0.15 -7.16
C ILE A 43 68.32 -1.02 -7.47
N PRO A 44 69.45 -0.44 -7.96
CA PRO A 44 70.66 -1.19 -8.25
C PRO A 44 71.20 -2.01 -7.07
N ILE A 45 71.59 -3.26 -7.34
CA ILE A 45 72.25 -4.14 -6.37
C ILE A 45 73.69 -3.65 -6.18
N ALA A 46 74.00 -3.14 -4.99
CA ALA A 46 75.28 -2.54 -4.65
C ALA A 46 75.86 -3.14 -3.36
N PRO A 47 77.20 -3.14 -3.16
CA PRO A 47 77.79 -3.50 -1.87
C PRO A 47 77.54 -2.40 -0.81
N LYS A 48 77.55 -2.76 0.47
CA LYS A 48 77.32 -1.84 1.62
C LYS A 48 78.13 -0.54 1.56
N THR A 49 79.36 -0.57 1.03
CA THR A 49 80.21 0.62 0.86
C THR A 49 79.62 1.68 -0.07
N LYS A 50 78.72 1.32 -0.99
CA LYS A 50 78.08 2.23 -1.95
C LYS A 50 76.67 2.66 -1.53
N PHE A 51 76.14 2.20 -0.39
CA PHE A 51 74.81 2.57 0.08
C PHE A 51 74.65 4.09 0.29
N PRO A 52 75.60 4.82 0.90
CA PRO A 52 75.47 6.26 1.09
C PRO A 52 75.40 7.04 -0.23
N VAL A 53 76.06 6.53 -1.28
CA VAL A 53 76.03 7.13 -2.63
C VAL A 53 74.66 6.94 -3.26
N LEU A 54 74.10 5.73 -3.15
CA LEU A 54 72.79 5.39 -3.68
C LEU A 54 71.67 6.17 -2.98
N GLN A 55 71.76 6.31 -1.64
CA GLN A 55 70.85 7.16 -0.87
C GLN A 55 70.87 8.61 -1.37
N LYS A 56 72.05 9.21 -1.60
CA LYS A 56 72.17 10.58 -2.13
C LYS A 56 71.54 10.73 -3.52
N VAL A 57 71.70 9.75 -4.40
CA VAL A 57 71.10 9.76 -5.74
C VAL A 57 69.57 9.70 -5.64
N LEU A 58 69.03 8.83 -4.80
CA LEU A 58 67.59 8.73 -4.56
C LEU A 58 67.06 10.03 -3.92
N THR A 59 67.70 10.56 -2.88
CA THR A 59 67.30 11.85 -2.27
C THR A 59 67.23 12.95 -3.33
N LYS A 60 68.25 13.09 -4.18
CA LYS A 60 68.25 14.10 -5.26
C LYS A 60 67.09 13.90 -6.25
N LEU A 61 66.76 12.66 -6.59
CA LEU A 61 65.66 12.32 -7.48
C LEU A 61 64.30 12.71 -6.89
N PHE A 62 64.05 12.38 -5.62
CA PHE A 62 62.78 12.69 -4.95
C PHE A 62 62.65 14.20 -4.65
N THR A 63 63.74 14.88 -4.24
CA THR A 63 63.75 16.34 -4.06
C THR A 63 63.52 17.09 -5.38
N SER A 64 64.02 16.58 -6.52
CA SER A 64 63.80 17.23 -7.84
C SER A 64 62.32 17.32 -8.25
N ILE A 65 61.45 16.53 -7.62
CA ILE A 65 60.01 16.47 -7.92
C ILE A 65 59.19 17.25 -6.89
N GLY A 66 59.86 17.86 -5.91
CA GLY A 66 59.24 18.63 -4.82
C GLY A 66 58.74 17.78 -3.66
N CYS A 67 59.10 16.49 -3.60
CA CYS A 67 58.73 15.61 -2.49
C CYS A 67 59.71 15.82 -1.33
N LYS A 68 59.22 16.41 -0.24
CA LYS A 68 60.00 16.55 1.00
C LYS A 68 60.00 15.22 1.76
N LEU A 69 61.19 14.77 2.13
CA LEU A 69 61.40 13.65 3.04
C LEU A 69 61.29 14.15 4.48
N HIS A 70 60.89 13.28 5.41
CA HIS A 70 60.83 13.63 6.83
C HIS A 70 62.23 13.98 7.38
N GLU A 71 62.34 14.94 8.30
CA GLU A 71 63.61 15.57 8.73
C GLU A 71 64.69 14.58 9.23
N ASN A 72 64.27 13.44 9.78
CA ASN A 72 65.15 12.35 10.25
C ASN A 72 65.12 11.07 9.38
N SER A 73 64.50 11.12 8.20
CA SER A 73 64.33 9.93 7.35
C SER A 73 65.49 9.77 6.36
N SER A 74 66.07 8.57 6.34
CA SER A 74 67.00 8.12 5.29
C SER A 74 66.40 6.91 4.57
N PHE A 75 66.76 6.69 3.30
CA PHE A 75 66.32 5.49 2.59
C PHE A 75 66.88 4.25 3.28
N HIS A 76 66.02 3.44 3.89
CA HIS A 76 66.43 2.20 4.53
C HIS A 76 66.60 1.11 3.47
N ILE A 77 67.86 0.72 3.22
CA ILE A 77 68.23 -0.28 2.20
C ILE A 77 68.61 -1.59 2.92
N PRO A 78 67.75 -2.62 2.87
CA PRO A 78 68.08 -3.93 3.45
C PRO A 78 69.23 -4.60 2.71
N ALA A 79 70.16 -5.17 3.48
CA ALA A 79 71.25 -5.97 2.95
C ALA A 79 70.95 -7.46 3.05
N ASP A 80 71.45 -8.21 2.07
CA ASP A 80 71.48 -9.67 2.06
C ASP A 80 72.64 -10.22 2.92
N GLU A 81 72.66 -11.52 3.20
CA GLU A 81 73.69 -12.20 4.02
C GLU A 81 75.12 -11.95 3.51
N LYS A 82 75.26 -11.71 2.19
CA LYS A 82 76.53 -11.38 1.51
C LYS A 82 76.90 -9.88 1.51
N GLY A 83 76.15 -9.04 2.24
CA GLY A 83 76.42 -7.60 2.36
C GLY A 83 76.12 -6.76 1.11
N ARG A 84 75.20 -7.22 0.25
CA ARG A 84 74.72 -6.49 -0.96
C ARG A 84 73.26 -6.07 -0.79
N SER A 85 72.79 -5.00 -1.44
CA SER A 85 71.38 -4.57 -1.35
C SER A 85 70.44 -5.59 -2.00
N LYS A 86 69.25 -5.77 -1.42
CA LYS A 86 68.22 -6.70 -1.93
C LYS A 86 67.43 -6.18 -3.14
N GLY A 87 67.81 -5.03 -3.69
CA GLY A 87 67.18 -4.42 -4.89
C GLY A 87 65.99 -3.50 -4.60
N TRP A 88 65.62 -3.33 -3.33
CA TRP A 88 64.51 -2.48 -2.91
C TRP A 88 64.86 -1.71 -1.62
N CYS A 89 64.10 -0.65 -1.31
CA CYS A 89 64.29 0.14 -0.10
C CYS A 89 62.97 0.72 0.43
N PHE A 90 62.98 1.15 1.69
CA PHE A 90 61.89 1.91 2.29
C PHE A 90 62.25 3.39 2.42
N VAL A 91 61.27 4.25 2.24
CA VAL A 91 61.39 5.69 2.52
C VAL A 91 60.15 6.18 3.26
N GLN A 92 60.37 7.08 4.22
CA GLN A 92 59.30 7.74 4.96
C GLN A 92 59.14 9.18 4.46
N PHE A 93 57.92 9.55 4.10
CA PHE A 93 57.57 10.93 3.74
C PHE A 93 57.00 11.69 4.95
N GLU A 94 57.04 13.02 4.86
CA GLU A 94 56.47 13.91 5.88
C GLU A 94 54.95 13.75 6.00
N ASN A 95 54.26 13.58 4.86
CA ASN A 95 52.79 13.47 4.79
C ASN A 95 52.36 12.39 3.77
N PRO A 96 51.18 11.75 3.95
CA PRO A 96 50.69 10.69 3.05
C PRO A 96 50.42 11.21 1.63
N SER A 97 49.96 12.46 1.52
CA SER A 97 49.71 13.11 0.23
C SER A 97 50.99 13.29 -0.59
N VAL A 98 52.15 13.47 0.07
CA VAL A 98 53.45 13.57 -0.61
C VAL A 98 53.91 12.21 -1.13
N ALA A 99 53.66 11.14 -0.36
CA ALA A 99 53.92 9.76 -0.77
C ALA A 99 53.12 9.38 -2.04
N GLU A 100 51.85 9.78 -2.13
CA GLU A 100 51.03 9.56 -3.33
C GLU A 100 51.52 10.31 -4.56
N ILE A 101 51.93 11.57 -4.38
CA ILE A 101 52.50 12.37 -5.47
C ILE A 101 53.80 11.72 -5.98
N ALA A 102 54.62 11.20 -5.06
CA ALA A 102 55.84 10.49 -5.41
C ALA A 102 55.54 9.22 -6.21
N ILE A 103 54.58 8.39 -5.76
CA ILE A 103 54.14 7.17 -6.46
C ILE A 103 53.63 7.52 -7.87
N LYS A 104 52.71 8.48 -8.00
CA LYS A 104 52.14 8.87 -9.31
C LYS A 104 53.18 9.35 -10.32
N ARG A 105 54.25 10.01 -9.87
CA ARG A 105 55.26 10.62 -10.76
C ARG A 105 56.50 9.74 -11.01
N LEU A 106 56.84 8.87 -10.07
CA LEU A 106 58.07 8.07 -10.13
C LEU A 106 57.84 6.59 -10.44
N ASN A 107 56.62 6.07 -10.25
CA ASN A 107 56.33 4.67 -10.56
C ASN A 107 56.54 4.40 -12.06
N GLY A 108 57.40 3.44 -12.39
CA GLY A 108 57.82 3.12 -13.76
C GLY A 108 58.90 4.03 -14.34
N LYS A 109 59.52 4.94 -13.56
CA LYS A 109 60.61 5.79 -14.07
C LYS A 109 61.91 4.99 -14.17
N LYS A 110 62.62 5.10 -15.30
CA LYS A 110 63.94 4.48 -15.49
C LYS A 110 64.98 5.26 -14.69
N LEU A 111 65.72 4.58 -13.80
CA LEU A 111 66.85 5.15 -13.06
C LEU A 111 68.13 5.10 -13.90
N ASP A 112 68.32 4.01 -14.63
CA ASP A 112 69.34 3.84 -15.67
C ASP A 112 68.80 2.97 -16.81
N ALA A 113 69.67 2.48 -17.70
CA ALA A 113 69.25 1.64 -18.83
C ALA A 113 68.66 0.27 -18.41
N LYS A 114 69.02 -0.25 -17.22
CA LYS A 114 68.66 -1.58 -16.73
C LYS A 114 67.66 -1.57 -15.56
N HIS A 115 67.60 -0.48 -14.79
CA HIS A 115 66.85 -0.37 -13.55
C HIS A 115 65.67 0.60 -13.72
N ARG A 116 64.49 0.16 -13.30
CA ARG A 116 63.24 0.91 -13.36
C ARG A 116 62.59 0.87 -11.99
N LEU A 117 62.24 2.03 -11.46
CA LEU A 117 61.70 2.15 -10.12
C LEU A 117 60.22 1.80 -10.12
N PHE A 118 59.79 0.96 -9.18
CA PHE A 118 58.39 0.69 -8.89
C PHE A 118 58.09 1.11 -7.46
N LEU A 119 57.08 1.96 -7.28
CA LEU A 119 56.75 2.55 -5.98
C LEU A 119 55.35 2.08 -5.57
N ASN A 120 55.24 1.47 -4.39
CA ASN A 120 53.99 1.04 -3.79
C ASN A 120 53.90 1.54 -2.34
N LYS A 121 52.71 1.78 -1.81
CA LYS A 121 52.56 2.08 -0.39
C LYS A 121 52.85 0.83 0.43
N LEU A 122 53.32 1.00 1.66
CA LEU A 122 53.51 -0.14 2.55
C LEU A 122 52.15 -0.83 2.86
N SER A 123 51.06 -0.07 2.94
CA SER A 123 49.69 -0.59 3.12
C SER A 123 49.17 -1.41 1.93
N ASP A 124 49.76 -1.28 0.74
CA ASP A 124 49.38 -2.10 -0.41
C ASP A 124 49.85 -3.57 -0.27
N ILE A 125 50.66 -3.88 0.76
CA ILE A 125 51.14 -5.25 1.01
C ILE A 125 49.98 -6.22 1.26
N ASP A 126 48.90 -5.78 1.90
CA ASP A 126 47.72 -6.62 2.16
C ASP A 126 46.92 -6.85 0.87
N ARG A 127 46.94 -5.87 -0.04
CA ARG A 127 46.28 -5.97 -1.35
C ARG A 127 47.03 -6.90 -2.31
N TYR A 128 48.36 -6.80 -2.37
CA TYR A 128 49.19 -7.59 -3.28
C TYR A 128 49.65 -8.92 -2.67
N GLY A 129 49.66 -9.05 -1.34
CA GLY A 129 50.00 -10.27 -0.61
C GLY A 129 48.87 -11.30 -0.59
N ASN A 130 47.66 -10.93 -1.04
CA ASN A 130 46.57 -11.88 -1.21
C ASN A 130 46.83 -12.78 -2.43
N THR A 131 47.25 -14.02 -2.16
CA THR A 131 47.55 -15.07 -3.15
C THR A 131 46.35 -15.51 -4.00
N GLU A 132 45.13 -15.03 -3.73
CA GLU A 132 43.91 -15.38 -4.46
C GLU A 132 43.58 -14.46 -5.65
N LEU A 133 44.51 -13.59 -6.07
CA LEU A 133 44.33 -12.76 -7.27
C LEU A 133 44.42 -13.61 -8.55
N THR A 134 43.27 -14.10 -9.01
CA THR A 134 43.16 -14.86 -10.26
C THR A 134 43.35 -13.91 -11.46
N SER A 135 44.40 -14.14 -12.26
CA SER A 135 44.77 -13.30 -13.43
C SER A 135 43.84 -13.42 -14.64
N THR A 136 42.84 -14.31 -14.57
CA THR A 136 41.89 -14.59 -15.64
C THR A 136 40.53 -13.98 -15.32
N PHE A 137 40.15 -12.94 -16.07
CA PHE A 137 38.82 -12.36 -16.00
C PHE A 137 37.77 -13.41 -16.37
N LYS A 138 36.90 -13.76 -15.43
CA LYS A 138 35.70 -14.57 -15.68
C LYS A 138 34.51 -13.63 -15.82
N GLU A 139 33.94 -13.56 -17.02
CA GLU A 139 32.73 -12.78 -17.24
C GLU A 139 31.60 -13.30 -16.31
N PRO A 140 30.88 -12.41 -15.62
CA PRO A 140 29.78 -12.82 -14.73
C PRO A 140 28.69 -13.52 -15.54
N LYS A 141 28.31 -14.73 -15.10
CA LYS A 141 27.22 -15.46 -15.74
C LYS A 141 25.89 -14.77 -15.42
N ILE A 142 25.18 -14.32 -16.44
CA ILE A 142 23.81 -13.85 -16.29
C ILE A 142 22.97 -15.05 -15.82
N PRO A 143 22.29 -14.97 -14.66
CA PRO A 143 21.49 -16.08 -14.18
C PRO A 143 20.37 -16.40 -15.19
N PRO A 144 20.03 -17.68 -15.38
CA PRO A 144 18.92 -18.06 -16.27
C PRO A 144 17.60 -17.46 -15.75
N PHE A 145 16.72 -17.10 -16.68
CA PHE A 145 15.39 -16.56 -16.34
C PHE A 145 14.59 -17.59 -15.53
N GLN A 146 14.13 -17.20 -14.35
CA GLN A 146 13.20 -17.97 -13.55
C GLN A 146 11.80 -17.36 -13.69
N GLU A 147 10.83 -18.16 -14.13
CA GLU A 147 9.43 -17.73 -14.17
C GLU A 147 8.95 -17.45 -12.73
N SER A 148 8.71 -16.18 -12.43
CA SER A 148 8.13 -15.80 -11.15
C SER A 148 6.65 -16.19 -11.11
N GLU A 149 6.18 -16.65 -9.95
CA GLU A 149 4.76 -16.82 -9.72
C GLU A 149 3.97 -15.54 -10.01
N TYR A 150 2.75 -15.73 -10.51
CA TYR A 150 1.85 -14.62 -10.74
C TYR A 150 1.55 -13.89 -9.42
N ILE A 151 1.86 -12.59 -9.35
CA ILE A 151 1.71 -11.76 -8.14
C ILE A 151 0.29 -11.85 -7.58
N ARG A 152 -0.72 -11.96 -8.46
CA ARG A 152 -2.14 -12.08 -8.07
C ARG A 152 -2.66 -13.50 -7.94
N SER A 153 -1.81 -14.42 -7.50
CA SER A 153 -2.15 -15.84 -7.27
C SER A 153 -3.31 -16.03 -6.30
N TRP A 154 -3.44 -15.18 -5.27
CA TRP A 154 -4.51 -15.27 -4.27
C TRP A 154 -5.93 -15.17 -4.85
N LEU A 155 -6.09 -14.55 -6.02
CA LEU A 155 -7.39 -14.46 -6.71
C LEU A 155 -7.85 -15.82 -7.28
N LYS A 156 -6.97 -16.82 -7.34
CA LYS A 156 -7.27 -18.18 -7.80
C LYS A 156 -7.84 -19.08 -6.69
N ASP A 157 -8.01 -18.58 -5.46
CA ASP A 157 -8.62 -19.33 -4.36
C ASP A 157 -10.03 -19.82 -4.76
N LYS A 158 -10.24 -21.14 -4.73
CA LYS A 158 -11.50 -21.77 -5.18
C LYS A 158 -12.69 -21.39 -4.28
N ALA A 159 -12.43 -21.17 -2.99
CA ALA A 159 -13.44 -20.73 -2.02
C ALA A 159 -13.73 -19.22 -2.13
N GLY A 160 -12.96 -18.47 -2.91
CA GLY A 160 -13.16 -17.03 -3.12
C GLY A 160 -13.01 -16.20 -1.85
N ARG A 161 -12.21 -16.68 -0.89
CA ARG A 161 -12.01 -16.05 0.42
C ARG A 161 -11.25 -14.74 0.29
N ASP A 162 -11.54 -13.82 1.20
CA ASP A 162 -10.83 -12.54 1.30
C ASP A 162 -9.70 -12.66 2.32
N GLN A 163 -8.59 -11.97 2.07
CA GLN A 163 -7.45 -11.93 3.00
C GLN A 163 -7.49 -10.66 3.83
N PHE A 164 -7.01 -10.74 5.06
CA PHE A 164 -6.79 -9.58 5.91
C PHE A 164 -5.46 -9.68 6.64
N LEU A 165 -4.95 -8.54 7.07
CA LEU A 165 -3.70 -8.42 7.82
C LEU A 165 -4.01 -8.08 9.26
N LEU A 166 -3.27 -8.71 10.17
CA LEU A 166 -3.24 -8.39 11.59
C LEU A 166 -1.83 -7.92 11.96
N HIS A 167 -1.75 -6.81 12.69
CA HIS A 167 -0.53 -6.32 13.32
C HIS A 167 -0.72 -6.35 14.83
N ARG A 168 0.03 -7.21 15.51
CA ARG A 168 -0.02 -7.40 16.97
C ARG A 168 1.40 -7.45 17.52
N ASP A 169 1.67 -6.74 18.62
CA ASP A 169 3.04 -6.54 19.09
C ASP A 169 3.96 -6.17 17.91
N ASP A 170 5.08 -6.86 17.74
CA ASP A 170 5.99 -6.69 16.62
C ASP A 170 5.78 -7.75 15.53
N THR A 171 4.70 -8.53 15.61
CA THR A 171 4.36 -9.56 14.63
C THR A 171 3.30 -9.07 13.65
N VAL A 172 3.55 -9.36 12.36
CA VAL A 172 2.59 -9.10 11.28
C VAL A 172 2.23 -10.44 10.63
N GLY A 173 0.94 -10.69 10.43
CA GLY A 173 0.44 -11.88 9.76
C GLY A 173 -0.66 -11.54 8.76
N VAL A 174 -0.71 -12.31 7.67
CA VAL A 174 -1.80 -12.25 6.69
C VAL A 174 -2.60 -13.53 6.81
N PHE A 175 -3.92 -13.42 6.89
CA PHE A 175 -4.84 -14.52 7.17
C PHE A 175 -5.94 -14.60 6.13
N TRP A 176 -6.42 -15.81 5.87
CA TRP A 176 -7.65 -16.03 5.09
C TRP A 176 -8.87 -15.89 6.01
N ASN A 177 -9.90 -15.20 5.51
CA ASN A 177 -11.20 -15.16 6.17
C ASN A 177 -11.97 -16.46 5.92
N ASN A 178 -12.08 -17.29 6.96
CA ASN A 178 -12.77 -18.58 6.96
C ASN A 178 -14.17 -18.51 7.62
N LYS A 179 -14.86 -17.35 7.52
CA LYS A 179 -16.20 -17.14 8.10
C LYS A 179 -16.24 -17.42 9.61
N LEU A 180 -16.82 -18.55 10.02
CA LEU A 180 -16.99 -19.01 11.40
C LEU A 180 -15.77 -19.82 11.89
N ASN A 181 -15.01 -20.42 10.97
CA ASN A 181 -13.88 -21.28 11.31
C ASN A 181 -12.63 -20.45 11.61
N ASN A 182 -11.69 -21.05 12.35
CA ASN A 182 -10.41 -20.42 12.66
C ASN A 182 -9.69 -19.96 11.39
N SER A 183 -9.24 -18.71 11.41
CA SER A 183 -8.58 -18.06 10.29
C SER A 183 -7.21 -18.69 10.08
N SER A 184 -6.99 -19.32 8.92
CA SER A 184 -5.71 -19.93 8.60
C SER A 184 -4.72 -18.87 8.10
N PRO A 185 -3.50 -18.79 8.66
CA PRO A 185 -2.48 -17.89 8.13
C PRO A 185 -2.14 -18.25 6.68
N VAL A 186 -2.00 -17.24 5.81
CA VAL A 186 -1.51 -17.41 4.44
C VAL A 186 -0.05 -17.84 4.48
N VAL A 187 0.72 -17.16 5.34
CA VAL A 187 2.12 -17.44 5.65
C VAL A 187 2.31 -17.37 7.17
N PRO A 188 3.29 -18.09 7.73
CA PRO A 188 3.63 -17.95 9.15
C PRO A 188 3.83 -16.47 9.52
N PRO A 189 3.18 -15.96 10.59
CA PRO A 189 3.35 -14.58 11.02
C PRO A 189 4.84 -14.28 11.26
N ARG A 190 5.32 -13.14 10.74
CA ARG A 190 6.72 -12.74 10.84
C ARG A 190 6.89 -11.70 11.94
N SER A 191 7.87 -11.91 12.81
CA SER A 191 8.29 -10.90 13.78
C SER A 191 9.14 -9.82 13.09
N ASN A 192 9.00 -8.57 13.52
CA ASN A 192 9.71 -7.40 13.02
C ASN A 192 9.60 -7.20 11.50
N TRP A 193 8.45 -7.55 10.91
CA TRP A 193 8.21 -7.38 9.47
C TRP A 193 8.17 -5.90 9.03
N THR A 194 7.78 -5.02 9.96
CA THR A 194 7.81 -3.57 9.82
C THR A 194 8.30 -2.93 11.11
N SER A 195 8.86 -1.73 11.05
CA SER A 195 9.20 -0.94 12.23
C SER A 195 8.08 0.00 12.68
N THR A 196 7.17 0.38 11.77
CA THR A 196 6.07 1.32 12.09
C THR A 196 4.70 0.75 11.74
N PHE A 197 4.34 0.77 10.46
CA PHE A 197 3.08 0.22 9.95
C PHE A 197 3.31 -0.48 8.62
N VAL A 198 2.28 -1.19 8.18
CA VAL A 198 2.23 -1.87 6.88
C VAL A 198 1.04 -1.32 6.11
N LYS A 199 1.12 -1.34 4.77
CA LYS A 199 0.03 -0.87 3.92
C LYS A 199 -0.07 -1.74 2.67
N PHE A 200 -1.26 -2.25 2.38
CA PHE A 200 -1.52 -2.87 1.08
C PHE A 200 -1.60 -1.82 -0.03
N SER A 201 -1.17 -2.21 -1.23
CA SER A 201 -1.41 -1.45 -2.45
C SER A 201 -2.90 -1.43 -2.82
N PRO A 202 -3.39 -0.44 -3.60
CA PRO A 202 -4.81 -0.28 -3.91
C PRO A 202 -5.49 -1.48 -4.60
N LEU A 203 -4.75 -2.32 -5.32
CA LEU A 203 -5.27 -3.54 -5.94
C LEU A 203 -4.86 -4.81 -5.19
N GLY A 204 -4.20 -4.67 -4.03
CA GLY A 204 -3.76 -5.75 -3.16
C GLY A 204 -2.59 -6.57 -3.69
N SER A 205 -1.90 -6.15 -4.76
CA SER A 205 -0.77 -6.91 -5.33
C SER A 205 0.47 -6.91 -4.43
N PHE A 206 0.71 -5.79 -3.76
CA PHE A 206 1.89 -5.56 -2.94
C PHE A 206 1.48 -5.23 -1.50
N LEU A 207 2.30 -5.66 -0.56
CA LEU A 207 2.31 -5.20 0.82
C LEU A 207 3.58 -4.37 1.02
N PHE A 208 3.46 -3.15 1.53
CA PHE A 208 4.61 -2.30 1.83
C PHE A 208 4.88 -2.30 3.33
N SER A 209 6.13 -2.57 3.73
CA SER A 209 6.59 -2.40 5.11
C SER A 209 7.66 -1.31 5.21
N ILE A 210 7.68 -0.63 6.35
CA ILE A 210 8.45 0.60 6.56
C ILE A 210 9.54 0.31 7.59
N HIS A 211 10.77 0.66 7.23
CA HIS A 211 11.98 0.46 8.01
C HIS A 211 12.76 1.77 8.11
N PRO A 212 13.68 1.94 9.09
CA PRO A 212 14.51 3.14 9.19
C PRO A 212 15.31 3.44 7.92
N GLN A 213 15.70 2.40 7.18
CA GLN A 213 16.45 2.52 5.92
C GLN A 213 15.57 2.87 4.71
N GLY A 214 14.25 2.69 4.79
CA GLY A 214 13.34 2.88 3.67
C GLY A 214 12.16 1.94 3.67
N VAL A 215 11.59 1.72 2.48
CA VAL A 215 10.37 0.93 2.29
C VAL A 215 10.71 -0.36 1.56
N GLN A 216 10.09 -1.46 1.94
CA GLN A 216 10.20 -2.75 1.25
C GLN A 216 8.82 -3.17 0.73
N SER A 217 8.78 -3.76 -0.46
CA SER A 217 7.56 -4.35 -1.01
C SER A 217 7.61 -5.88 -0.96
N TRP A 218 6.46 -6.48 -0.68
CA TRP A 218 6.27 -7.92 -0.53
C TRP A 218 5.08 -8.36 -1.37
N GLY A 219 5.11 -9.56 -1.94
CA GLY A 219 3.98 -10.10 -2.71
C GLY A 219 4.17 -11.55 -3.09
N ARG A 220 3.38 -12.03 -4.06
CA ARG A 220 3.24 -13.48 -4.39
C ARG A 220 2.51 -14.26 -3.29
N SER A 221 2.49 -15.60 -3.41
CA SER A 221 1.83 -16.51 -2.48
C SER A 221 2.50 -16.50 -1.10
N GLU A 222 3.84 -16.48 -1.06
CA GLU A 222 4.64 -16.54 0.17
C GLU A 222 5.04 -15.16 0.75
N PHE A 223 4.56 -14.06 0.14
CA PHE A 223 4.99 -12.71 0.50
C PHE A 223 6.52 -12.57 0.51
N ASP A 224 7.15 -12.97 -0.59
CA ASP A 224 8.58 -12.77 -0.82
C ASP A 224 8.88 -11.29 -0.99
N LYS A 225 10.11 -10.91 -0.66
CA LYS A 225 10.60 -9.56 -0.92
C LYS A 225 10.69 -9.34 -2.43
N ILE A 226 9.96 -8.33 -2.93
CA ILE A 226 9.95 -7.97 -4.35
C ILE A 226 10.94 -6.85 -4.63
N GLY A 227 10.86 -5.75 -3.88
CA GLY A 227 11.71 -4.58 -4.14
C GLY A 227 12.02 -3.76 -2.89
N ARG A 228 13.12 -2.98 -2.95
CA ARG A 228 13.62 -2.15 -1.86
C ARG A 228 13.78 -0.70 -2.30
N PHE A 229 13.04 0.19 -1.65
CA PHE A 229 13.07 1.63 -1.91
C PHE A 229 13.86 2.32 -0.79
N PHE A 230 15.12 2.66 -1.08
CA PHE A 230 16.00 3.27 -0.10
C PHE A 230 15.66 4.75 0.12
N HIS A 231 15.03 5.06 1.25
CA HIS A 231 14.68 6.42 1.64
C HIS A 231 14.74 6.50 3.17
N PRO A 232 15.79 7.07 3.76
CA PRO A 232 15.93 7.09 5.21
C PRO A 232 14.74 7.76 5.91
N ASN A 233 14.29 7.16 7.01
CA ASN A 233 13.29 7.71 7.93
C ASN A 233 11.91 8.03 7.30
N VAL A 234 11.45 7.25 6.32
CA VAL A 234 10.10 7.42 5.74
C VAL A 234 9.03 7.37 6.83
N ARG A 235 8.12 8.35 6.79
CA ARG A 235 6.94 8.39 7.67
C ARG A 235 5.62 8.17 6.95
N LEU A 236 5.49 8.64 5.71
CA LEU A 236 4.25 8.51 4.95
C LEU A 236 4.52 7.85 3.60
N ILE A 237 3.61 6.97 3.20
CA ILE A 237 3.63 6.28 1.91
C ILE A 237 2.26 6.35 1.22
N ASP A 238 2.29 6.53 -0.09
CA ASP A 238 1.11 6.50 -0.94
C ASP A 238 1.42 5.78 -2.25
N ILE A 239 0.44 5.11 -2.81
CA ILE A 239 0.63 4.24 -3.97
C ILE A 239 -0.33 4.67 -5.06
N SER A 240 0.14 4.71 -6.29
CA SER A 240 -0.71 5.07 -7.43
C SER A 240 -1.85 4.05 -7.62
N PRO A 241 -3.05 4.47 -8.08
CA PRO A 241 -4.21 3.61 -8.25
C PRO A 241 -3.96 2.30 -9.00
N ASN A 242 -3.10 2.33 -10.02
CA ASN A 242 -2.75 1.15 -10.83
C ASN A 242 -1.40 0.51 -10.44
N GLU A 243 -0.89 0.81 -9.24
CA GLU A 243 0.27 0.18 -8.61
C GLU A 243 1.58 0.30 -9.41
N LYS A 244 1.75 1.37 -10.20
CA LYS A 244 2.99 1.64 -10.93
C LYS A 244 4.02 2.42 -10.12
N TYR A 245 3.55 3.35 -9.29
CA TYR A 245 4.41 4.28 -8.59
C TYR A 245 4.16 4.27 -7.08
N LEU A 246 5.24 4.43 -6.32
CA LEU A 246 5.22 4.58 -4.87
C LEU A 246 5.71 5.99 -4.52
N VAL A 247 4.93 6.74 -3.76
CA VAL A 247 5.31 8.02 -3.19
C VAL A 247 5.69 7.82 -1.74
N THR A 248 6.86 8.33 -1.37
CA THR A 248 7.38 8.26 0.00
C THR A 248 7.75 9.67 0.48
N LEU A 249 7.46 9.96 1.74
CA LEU A 249 7.83 11.21 2.39
C LEU A 249 8.65 10.93 3.65
N SER A 250 9.82 11.54 3.73
CA SER A 250 10.64 11.62 4.93
C SER A 250 10.61 13.05 5.50
N PRO A 251 10.52 13.23 6.82
CA PRO A 251 10.74 14.55 7.43
C PRO A 251 12.19 15.01 7.27
N ASP A 252 13.14 14.09 7.11
CA ASP A 252 14.55 14.41 6.96
C ASP A 252 14.88 14.63 5.48
N PRO A 253 15.55 15.73 5.11
CA PRO A 253 16.00 15.94 3.74
C PRO A 253 17.00 14.88 3.31
N ILE A 254 16.96 14.52 2.03
CA ILE A 254 17.93 13.61 1.41
C ILE A 254 19.31 14.25 1.51
N THR A 255 20.25 13.53 2.12
CA THR A 255 21.66 13.89 2.20
C THR A 255 22.48 12.86 1.44
N LEU A 256 23.50 13.35 0.73
CA LEU A 256 24.36 12.51 -0.07
C LEU A 256 25.60 12.12 0.75
N PRO A 257 26.01 10.83 0.74
CA PRO A 257 27.31 10.45 1.29
C PRO A 257 28.45 11.23 0.59
N PRO A 258 29.55 11.52 1.29
CA PRO A 258 30.75 12.11 0.67
C PRO A 258 31.22 11.31 -0.55
N GLU A 259 31.87 11.98 -1.51
CA GLU A 259 32.29 11.34 -2.78
C GLU A 259 33.22 10.14 -2.55
N ASP A 260 34.04 10.18 -1.50
CA ASP A 260 34.99 9.13 -1.15
C ASP A 260 34.36 7.94 -0.39
N HIS A 261 33.06 8.02 -0.04
CA HIS A 261 32.40 7.00 0.76
C HIS A 261 32.01 5.79 -0.10
N ALA A 262 32.32 4.57 0.33
CA ALA A 262 32.04 3.33 -0.41
C ALA A 262 30.55 3.18 -0.84
N ASN A 263 29.62 3.59 0.03
CA ASN A 263 28.17 3.56 -0.26
C ASN A 263 27.71 4.57 -1.33
N ARG A 264 28.54 5.52 -1.75
CA ARG A 264 28.20 6.53 -2.77
C ARG A 264 27.83 5.90 -4.11
N ALA A 265 28.53 4.83 -4.50
CA ALA A 265 28.30 4.13 -5.77
C ALA A 265 26.92 3.43 -5.84
N ASN A 266 26.39 2.99 -4.69
CA ASN A 266 25.12 2.27 -4.58
C ASN A 266 23.97 3.16 -4.11
N PHE A 267 24.19 4.47 -3.94
CA PHE A 267 23.19 5.40 -3.48
C PHE A 267 22.26 5.79 -4.64
N PRO A 268 20.92 5.65 -4.51
CA PRO A 268 20.01 5.85 -5.64
C PRO A 268 19.80 7.32 -6.03
N PHE A 269 20.25 8.27 -5.19
CA PHE A 269 20.01 9.70 -5.35
C PHE A 269 21.19 10.43 -5.99
N LEU A 270 20.88 11.38 -6.86
CA LEU A 270 21.84 12.22 -7.58
C LEU A 270 22.05 13.56 -6.85
N PRO A 271 23.10 14.35 -7.19
CA PRO A 271 23.33 15.70 -6.63
C PRO A 271 22.11 16.63 -6.67
N LYS A 272 21.27 16.52 -7.71
CA LYS A 272 20.04 17.31 -7.85
C LYS A 272 18.92 16.93 -6.85
N ASP A 273 19.02 15.75 -6.24
CA ASP A 273 18.02 15.20 -5.34
C ASP A 273 18.28 15.61 -3.89
N GLU A 274 19.47 16.15 -3.58
CA GLU A 274 19.86 16.61 -2.26
C GLU A 274 18.93 17.73 -1.74
N GLY A 275 18.55 17.65 -0.46
CA GLY A 275 17.63 18.59 0.18
C GLY A 275 16.14 18.32 -0.08
N ASN A 276 15.80 17.40 -0.98
CA ASN A 276 14.41 17.01 -1.20
C ASN A 276 13.92 16.02 -0.12
N GLN A 277 12.61 15.94 0.08
CA GLN A 277 11.99 15.14 1.16
C GLN A 277 10.95 14.14 0.65
N LEU A 278 10.36 14.44 -0.51
CA LEU A 278 9.34 13.62 -1.17
C LEU A 278 9.97 12.90 -2.37
N VAL A 279 9.78 11.59 -2.48
CA VAL A 279 10.33 10.79 -3.58
C VAL A 279 9.22 9.97 -4.23
N ILE A 280 9.16 10.03 -5.56
CA ILE A 280 8.38 9.12 -6.39
C ILE A 280 9.30 8.02 -6.92
N TRP A 281 8.95 6.78 -6.63
CA TRP A 281 9.61 5.57 -7.07
C TRP A 281 8.77 4.88 -8.15
N ASP A 282 9.45 4.21 -9.07
CA ASP A 282 8.84 3.22 -9.94
C ASP A 282 8.93 1.85 -9.26
N ILE A 283 7.78 1.21 -9.04
CA ILE A 283 7.69 -0.03 -8.25
C ILE A 283 8.38 -1.19 -8.98
N LEU A 284 8.38 -1.19 -10.32
CA LEU A 284 8.97 -2.29 -11.10
C LEU A 284 10.48 -2.17 -11.21
N THR A 285 11.00 -0.95 -11.35
CA THR A 285 12.44 -0.72 -11.53
C THR A 285 13.18 -0.42 -10.22
N GLU A 286 12.46 -0.13 -9.14
CA GLU A 286 12.98 0.22 -7.81
C GLU A 286 13.80 1.53 -7.78
N LEU A 287 13.78 2.30 -8.87
CA LEU A 287 14.56 3.51 -9.02
C LEU A 287 13.73 4.77 -8.70
N PRO A 288 14.36 5.82 -8.13
CA PRO A 288 13.69 7.09 -7.91
C PRO A 288 13.48 7.78 -9.27
N LYS A 289 12.22 8.03 -9.62
CA LYS A 289 11.83 8.73 -10.86
C LYS A 289 11.93 10.24 -10.69
N LYS A 290 11.49 10.76 -9.54
CA LYS A 290 11.46 12.19 -9.26
C LYS A 290 11.49 12.47 -7.76
N THR A 291 12.18 13.54 -7.38
CA THR A 291 12.25 14.06 -6.02
C THR A 291 11.67 15.47 -5.94
N PHE A 292 11.10 15.83 -4.80
CA PHE A 292 10.57 17.16 -4.53
C PHE A 292 10.90 17.62 -3.10
N ALA A 293 11.25 18.89 -2.98
CA ALA A 293 11.33 19.58 -1.70
C ALA A 293 9.92 19.83 -1.16
N LEU A 294 9.77 19.76 0.17
CA LEU A 294 8.54 20.15 0.81
C LEU A 294 8.43 21.70 0.79
N PRO A 295 7.29 22.28 0.41
CA PRO A 295 7.08 23.72 0.51
C PRO A 295 7.34 24.23 1.94
N THR A 296 8.04 25.36 2.09
CA THR A 296 8.40 25.94 3.39
C THR A 296 7.19 26.13 4.32
N ALA A 297 6.03 26.51 3.76
CA ALA A 297 4.78 26.66 4.50
C ALA A 297 4.29 25.35 5.15
N LEU A 298 4.58 24.20 4.53
CA LEU A 298 4.18 22.88 5.02
C LEU A 298 5.19 22.31 6.02
N GLN A 299 6.46 22.71 5.97
CA GLN A 299 7.51 22.26 6.91
C GLN A 299 7.23 22.70 8.36
N SER A 300 6.68 23.90 8.56
CA SER A 300 6.31 24.43 9.89
C SER A 300 4.87 24.10 10.32
N SER A 301 4.08 23.47 9.46
CA SER A 301 2.67 23.21 9.72
C SER A 301 2.49 22.02 10.68
N LYS A 302 1.62 22.17 11.69
CA LYS A 302 1.26 21.06 12.61
C LYS A 302 0.42 19.97 11.93
N LYS A 303 -0.18 20.26 10.77
CA LYS A 303 -1.03 19.34 10.00
C LYS A 303 -0.63 19.41 8.53
N LEU A 304 0.09 18.40 8.07
CA LEU A 304 0.41 18.22 6.66
C LEU A 304 -0.77 17.57 5.93
N PRO A 305 -1.35 18.17 4.88
CA PRO A 305 -2.32 17.48 4.04
C PRO A 305 -1.61 16.31 3.32
N TRP A 306 -2.20 15.13 3.37
CA TRP A 306 -1.70 13.92 2.69
C TRP A 306 -2.86 13.24 1.96
N PRO A 307 -2.66 12.77 0.71
CA PRO A 307 -1.43 12.80 -0.09
C PRO A 307 -1.15 14.13 -0.78
N LEU A 308 0.14 14.47 -0.97
CA LEU A 308 0.59 15.69 -1.66
C LEU A 308 0.62 15.56 -3.19
N ILE A 309 0.81 14.33 -3.67
CA ILE A 309 0.77 13.98 -5.08
C ILE A 309 -0.47 13.12 -5.27
N LYS A 310 -1.38 13.57 -6.12
CA LYS A 310 -2.59 12.83 -6.46
C LYS A 310 -2.49 12.35 -7.91
N TRP A 311 -2.92 11.13 -8.15
CA TRP A 311 -2.77 10.42 -9.43
C TRP A 311 -4.07 10.38 -10.21
N SER A 312 -3.98 10.39 -11.54
CA SER A 312 -5.11 10.03 -12.41
C SER A 312 -5.42 8.52 -12.28
N HIS A 313 -6.65 8.13 -12.59
CA HIS A 313 -7.11 6.74 -12.46
C HIS A 313 -6.30 5.72 -13.29
N ASP A 314 -5.63 6.16 -14.35
CA ASP A 314 -4.84 5.35 -15.28
C ASP A 314 -3.32 5.43 -15.02
N ASP A 315 -2.92 6.13 -13.96
CA ASP A 315 -1.54 6.45 -13.60
C ASP A 315 -0.75 7.20 -14.68
N LYS A 316 -1.39 7.74 -15.73
CA LYS A 316 -0.70 8.48 -16.80
C LYS A 316 -0.27 9.88 -16.38
N TYR A 317 -1.02 10.49 -15.44
CA TYR A 317 -0.73 11.82 -14.95
C TYR A 317 -0.69 11.83 -13.42
N CYS A 318 0.18 12.65 -12.88
CA CYS A 318 0.16 12.99 -11.46
C CYS A 318 0.16 14.51 -11.31
N ALA A 319 -0.47 15.01 -10.26
CA ALA A 319 -0.53 16.43 -10.00
C ALA A 319 -0.17 16.73 -8.55
N ARG A 320 0.40 17.92 -8.35
CA ARG A 320 0.63 18.51 -7.03
C ARG A 320 0.17 19.97 -7.04
N ALA A 321 -0.41 20.40 -5.93
CA ALA A 321 -0.72 21.80 -5.71
C ALA A 321 0.54 22.51 -5.19
N GLY A 322 0.83 23.68 -5.76
CA GLY A 322 1.81 24.63 -5.26
C GLY A 322 1.15 25.99 -4.99
N PRO A 323 1.91 26.98 -4.49
CA PRO A 323 1.39 28.31 -4.24
C PRO A 323 0.81 28.94 -5.52
N GLY A 324 -0.53 29.06 -5.59
CA GLY A 324 -1.24 29.67 -6.72
C GLY A 324 -1.17 28.90 -8.06
N ALA A 325 -0.82 27.61 -8.05
CA ALA A 325 -0.76 26.82 -9.27
C ALA A 325 -0.92 25.31 -9.04
N ILE A 326 -1.43 24.61 -10.06
CA ILE A 326 -1.39 23.15 -10.15
C ILE A 326 -0.30 22.76 -11.14
N ALA A 327 0.65 21.94 -10.69
CA ALA A 327 1.65 21.32 -11.55
C ALA A 327 1.19 19.90 -11.88
N VAL A 328 0.87 19.65 -13.16
CA VAL A 328 0.54 18.34 -13.69
C VAL A 328 1.76 17.79 -14.43
N TYR A 329 2.13 16.57 -14.13
CA TYR A 329 3.25 15.84 -14.72
C TYR A 329 2.72 14.68 -15.54
N ASP A 330 3.41 14.37 -16.64
CA ASP A 330 3.30 13.08 -17.29
C ASP A 330 4.07 12.06 -16.44
N SER A 331 3.41 10.99 -16.00
CA SER A 331 4.01 10.03 -15.07
C SER A 331 5.14 9.22 -15.69
N GLU A 332 5.15 8.98 -17.01
CA GLU A 332 6.18 8.17 -17.66
C GLU A 332 7.52 8.91 -17.73
N THR A 333 7.46 10.20 -18.06
CA THR A 333 8.64 11.06 -18.21
C THR A 333 8.96 11.87 -16.95
N MET A 334 7.99 12.04 -16.05
CA MET A 334 8.01 12.97 -14.91
C MET A 334 8.32 14.43 -15.31
N GLU A 335 7.98 14.79 -16.55
CA GLU A 335 8.05 16.16 -17.05
C GLU A 335 6.72 16.88 -16.88
N LEU A 336 6.77 18.22 -16.77
CA LEU A 336 5.57 19.03 -16.70
C LEU A 336 4.76 18.88 -18.00
N LEU A 337 3.48 18.57 -17.88
CA LEU A 337 2.58 18.38 -19.01
C LEU A 337 2.55 19.65 -19.87
N GLY A 338 3.02 19.57 -21.12
CA GLY A 338 3.13 20.72 -22.03
C GLY A 338 4.07 21.83 -21.55
N LYS A 339 5.03 21.51 -20.66
CA LYS A 339 6.04 22.42 -20.09
C LYS A 339 5.49 23.69 -19.41
N GLN A 340 4.21 23.67 -19.02
CA GLN A 340 3.53 24.81 -18.41
C GLN A 340 2.69 24.38 -17.20
N ILE A 341 2.85 25.10 -16.10
CA ILE A 341 2.00 24.97 -14.91
C ILE A 341 0.63 25.60 -15.15
N ILE A 342 -0.39 25.06 -14.50
CA ILE A 342 -1.75 25.57 -14.58
C ILE A 342 -1.92 26.63 -13.50
N LYS A 343 -1.98 27.90 -13.91
CA LYS A 343 -2.10 29.03 -12.97
C LYS A 343 -3.52 29.07 -12.40
N VAL A 344 -3.63 28.82 -11.10
CA VAL A 344 -4.89 28.84 -10.34
C VAL A 344 -4.60 29.58 -9.03
N PRO A 345 -4.81 30.91 -8.99
CA PRO A 345 -4.55 31.70 -7.80
C PRO A 345 -5.24 31.11 -6.57
N ASP A 346 -4.48 31.00 -5.47
CA ASP A 346 -4.97 30.59 -4.15
C ASP A 346 -5.75 29.27 -4.12
N ILE A 347 -5.30 28.28 -4.90
CA ILE A 347 -5.86 26.92 -4.81
C ILE A 347 -5.72 26.36 -3.39
N VAL A 348 -6.83 25.82 -2.87
CA VAL A 348 -6.84 25.17 -1.55
C VAL A 348 -6.73 23.65 -1.70
N ASP A 349 -7.53 23.04 -2.58
CA ASP A 349 -7.50 21.59 -2.81
C ASP A 349 -7.93 21.23 -4.23
N PHE A 350 -7.55 20.04 -4.67
CA PHE A 350 -7.96 19.43 -5.93
C PHE A 350 -8.07 17.91 -5.79
N GLU A 351 -8.95 17.28 -6.57
CA GLU A 351 -9.13 15.83 -6.59
C GLU A 351 -9.27 15.33 -8.02
N TRP A 352 -8.68 14.17 -8.29
CA TRP A 352 -8.87 13.46 -9.55
C TRP A 352 -10.14 12.62 -9.54
N ALA A 353 -10.75 12.47 -10.71
CA ALA A 353 -11.79 11.47 -10.89
C ALA A 353 -11.23 10.05 -10.63
N PRO A 354 -11.92 9.21 -9.85
CA PRO A 354 -11.43 7.88 -9.46
C PRO A 354 -11.41 6.88 -10.62
N THR A 355 -12.14 7.17 -11.70
CA THR A 355 -12.20 6.37 -12.92
C THR A 355 -12.29 7.28 -14.14
N GLY A 356 -11.98 6.73 -15.32
CA GLY A 356 -12.08 7.45 -16.58
C GLY A 356 -13.53 7.81 -16.89
N VAL A 357 -13.79 9.10 -17.12
CA VAL A 357 -15.15 9.61 -17.24
C VAL A 357 -15.59 9.64 -18.71
N PRO A 358 -16.71 8.98 -19.07
CA PRO A 358 -17.26 9.06 -20.41
C PRO A 358 -18.05 10.37 -20.57
N LEU A 359 -17.36 11.42 -21.02
CA LEU A 359 -17.99 12.70 -21.35
C LEU A 359 -18.92 12.56 -22.56
N GLU A 360 -20.02 13.31 -22.59
CA GLU A 360 -20.95 13.28 -23.72
C GLU A 360 -20.28 13.69 -25.04
N ILE A 361 -19.33 14.63 -24.98
CA ILE A 361 -18.53 15.09 -26.13
C ILE A 361 -17.80 13.91 -26.80
N ASN A 362 -17.35 12.94 -26.00
CA ASN A 362 -16.58 11.78 -26.43
C ASN A 362 -17.45 10.52 -26.60
N LYS A 363 -18.78 10.64 -26.57
CA LYS A 363 -19.70 9.50 -26.69
C LYS A 363 -19.56 8.74 -28.01
N LYS A 364 -19.14 9.43 -29.08
CA LYS A 364 -18.87 8.82 -30.41
C LYS A 364 -17.53 8.08 -30.45
N THR A 365 -16.49 8.65 -29.86
CA THR A 365 -15.13 8.07 -29.84
C THR A 365 -14.98 6.99 -28.76
N LYS A 366 -15.84 6.98 -27.75
CA LYS A 366 -15.79 6.11 -26.55
C LYS A 366 -14.48 6.25 -25.76
N GLU A 367 -13.78 7.35 -25.94
CA GLU A 367 -12.58 7.66 -25.17
C GLU A 367 -12.97 8.13 -23.77
N LEU A 368 -12.26 7.60 -22.76
CA LEU A 368 -12.41 8.00 -21.38
C LEU A 368 -11.49 9.18 -21.09
N SER A 369 -12.03 10.26 -20.53
CA SER A 369 -11.26 11.46 -20.21
C SER A 369 -10.78 11.44 -18.76
N ASN A 370 -9.57 11.95 -18.53
CA ASN A 370 -9.04 12.23 -17.20
C ASN A 370 -9.55 13.60 -16.75
N ILE A 371 -10.23 13.62 -15.60
CA ILE A 371 -10.88 14.83 -15.08
C ILE A 371 -10.28 15.17 -13.71
N LEU A 372 -9.99 16.45 -13.52
CA LEU A 372 -9.50 17.02 -12.28
C LEU A 372 -10.49 18.10 -11.83
N ALA A 373 -10.94 18.03 -10.58
CA ALA A 373 -11.75 19.06 -9.96
C ALA A 373 -10.89 19.83 -8.94
N TYR A 374 -11.04 21.15 -8.88
CA TYR A 374 -10.34 21.98 -7.91
C TYR A 374 -11.24 23.11 -7.43
N TRP A 375 -10.86 23.72 -6.30
CA TRP A 375 -11.58 24.89 -5.80
C TRP A 375 -10.63 25.98 -5.29
N THR A 376 -11.09 27.22 -5.41
CA THR A 376 -10.43 28.42 -4.88
C THR A 376 -11.36 29.12 -3.89
N PRO A 377 -10.82 29.66 -2.79
CA PRO A 377 -11.59 30.34 -1.77
C PRO A 377 -12.03 31.73 -2.25
N GLU A 378 -12.89 32.37 -1.47
CA GLU A 378 -13.34 33.73 -1.71
C GLU A 378 -12.24 34.72 -1.31
N LEU A 379 -11.89 35.62 -2.24
CA LEU A 379 -10.98 36.74 -2.02
C LEU A 379 -11.80 38.04 -2.08
N GLU A 380 -11.25 39.16 -1.60
CA GLU A 380 -11.99 40.44 -1.52
C GLU A 380 -12.66 40.86 -2.84
N ASN A 381 -12.05 40.54 -3.99
CA ASN A 381 -12.54 40.91 -5.32
C ASN A 381 -12.95 39.71 -6.20
N GLN A 382 -12.93 38.47 -5.70
CA GLN A 382 -13.27 37.27 -6.48
C GLN A 382 -14.06 36.27 -5.65
N PRO A 383 -15.21 35.76 -6.15
CA PRO A 383 -15.97 34.74 -5.43
C PRO A 383 -15.22 33.43 -5.36
N ALA A 384 -15.57 32.59 -4.39
CA ALA A 384 -15.09 31.21 -4.37
C ALA A 384 -15.53 30.49 -5.65
N ARG A 385 -14.64 29.68 -6.22
CA ARG A 385 -14.88 29.03 -7.50
C ARG A 385 -14.56 27.55 -7.40
N VAL A 386 -15.53 26.73 -7.80
CA VAL A 386 -15.34 25.28 -8.01
C VAL A 386 -15.28 25.04 -9.51
N ALA A 387 -14.24 24.36 -9.97
CA ALA A 387 -14.02 24.12 -11.40
C ALA A 387 -13.65 22.67 -11.70
N ILE A 388 -14.14 22.18 -12.85
CA ILE A 388 -13.86 20.87 -13.42
C ILE A 388 -13.05 21.08 -14.69
N MET A 389 -11.90 20.44 -14.76
CA MET A 389 -10.92 20.56 -15.83
C MET A 389 -10.62 19.20 -16.46
N GLU A 390 -10.48 19.19 -17.78
CA GLU A 390 -10.03 18.02 -18.52
C GLU A 390 -8.51 18.03 -18.71
N ILE A 391 -7.87 16.88 -18.53
CA ILE A 391 -6.45 16.62 -18.80
C ILE A 391 -6.36 15.57 -19.91
N PRO A 392 -5.56 15.78 -20.98
CA PRO A 392 -4.43 16.72 -21.08
C PRO A 392 -4.75 18.11 -21.68
N THR A 393 -5.98 18.36 -22.14
CA THR A 393 -6.34 19.61 -22.85
C THR A 393 -6.22 20.86 -21.97
N LYS A 394 -6.21 20.71 -20.64
CA LYS A 394 -6.24 21.78 -19.63
C LYS A 394 -7.47 22.70 -19.77
N LYS A 395 -8.50 22.23 -20.46
CA LYS A 395 -9.72 23.00 -20.70
C LYS A 395 -10.63 22.89 -19.48
N VAL A 396 -11.06 24.03 -18.94
CA VAL A 396 -12.11 24.06 -17.92
C VAL A 396 -13.45 23.76 -18.61
N LEU A 397 -14.05 22.62 -18.25
CA LEU A 397 -15.32 22.17 -18.82
C LEU A 397 -16.50 22.89 -18.17
N ARG A 398 -16.46 23.04 -16.84
CA ARG A 398 -17.51 23.67 -16.04
C ARG A 398 -16.90 24.37 -14.84
N ALA A 399 -17.41 25.55 -14.50
CA ALA A 399 -17.09 26.23 -13.25
C ALA A 399 -18.34 26.85 -12.65
N VAL A 400 -18.41 26.85 -11.31
CA VAL A 400 -19.51 27.41 -10.53
C VAL A 400 -18.91 28.34 -9.49
N ASN A 401 -19.44 29.56 -9.44
CA ASN A 401 -19.07 30.55 -8.45
C ASN A 401 -20.02 30.46 -7.24
N VAL A 402 -19.47 30.59 -6.04
CA VAL A 402 -20.20 30.52 -4.77
C VAL A 402 -19.72 31.66 -3.87
N PHE A 403 -20.64 32.20 -3.06
CA PHE A 403 -20.39 33.36 -2.19
C PHE A 403 -20.58 32.99 -0.72
N SER A 404 -19.88 33.68 0.17
CA SER A 404 -19.91 33.46 1.62
C SER A 404 -19.49 32.04 1.99
N VAL A 405 -18.33 31.62 1.47
CA VAL A 405 -17.79 30.27 1.64
C VAL A 405 -16.78 30.25 2.78
N SER A 406 -16.92 29.27 3.68
CA SER A 406 -15.96 28.99 4.75
C SER A 406 -15.02 27.85 4.39
N ASP A 407 -15.57 26.75 3.85
CA ASP A 407 -14.80 25.56 3.44
C ASP A 407 -15.50 24.87 2.26
N CYS A 408 -14.76 24.09 1.47
CA CYS A 408 -15.29 23.29 0.38
C CYS A 408 -14.57 21.95 0.27
N LYS A 409 -15.32 20.85 0.24
CA LYS A 409 -14.80 19.49 0.04
C LYS A 409 -15.36 18.86 -1.22
N ILE A 410 -14.49 18.18 -1.96
CA ILE A 410 -14.82 17.55 -3.24
C ILE A 410 -14.99 16.04 -3.00
N HIS A 411 -16.16 15.50 -3.33
CA HIS A 411 -16.51 14.10 -3.15
C HIS A 411 -16.90 13.46 -4.49
N TRP A 412 -16.05 12.57 -4.98
CA TRP A 412 -16.30 11.80 -6.20
C TRP A 412 -17.13 10.54 -5.93
N GLN A 413 -18.07 10.25 -6.84
CA GLN A 413 -18.70 8.94 -6.90
C GLN A 413 -17.72 7.93 -7.52
N SER A 414 -17.77 6.66 -7.10
CA SER A 414 -16.72 5.67 -7.42
C SER A 414 -16.53 5.36 -8.91
N GLU A 415 -17.56 5.54 -9.74
CA GLU A 415 -17.51 5.42 -11.20
C GLU A 415 -17.30 6.77 -11.92
N GLY A 416 -17.01 7.85 -11.18
CA GLY A 416 -16.72 9.18 -11.74
C GLY A 416 -17.90 9.83 -12.47
N LYS A 417 -19.11 9.28 -12.37
CA LYS A 417 -20.32 9.78 -13.07
C LYS A 417 -20.86 11.07 -12.44
N TYR A 418 -20.72 11.16 -11.13
CA TYR A 418 -21.22 12.26 -10.30
C TYR A 418 -20.10 12.80 -9.44
N LEU A 419 -20.10 14.13 -9.28
CA LEU A 419 -19.22 14.83 -8.36
C LEU A 419 -20.08 15.69 -7.43
N CYS A 420 -19.86 15.59 -6.13
CA CYS A 420 -20.49 16.46 -5.14
C CYS A 420 -19.44 17.41 -4.58
N CYS A 421 -19.72 18.72 -4.61
CA CYS A 421 -18.95 19.69 -3.87
C CYS A 421 -19.76 20.12 -2.65
N LYS A 422 -19.30 19.73 -1.47
CA LYS A 422 -19.85 20.11 -0.17
C LYS A 422 -19.29 21.48 0.19
N VAL A 423 -20.10 22.53 0.03
CA VAL A 423 -19.69 23.90 0.31
C VAL A 423 -20.30 24.35 1.63
N ASP A 424 -19.45 24.57 2.63
CA ASP A 424 -19.87 25.09 3.92
C ASP A 424 -19.94 26.62 3.83
N ARG A 425 -21.14 27.16 4.00
CA ARG A 425 -21.42 28.58 3.86
C ARG A 425 -21.75 29.20 5.21
N HIS A 426 -21.54 30.50 5.30
CA HIS A 426 -21.89 31.28 6.48
C HIS A 426 -22.91 32.37 6.12
N THR A 427 -23.75 32.72 7.08
CA THR A 427 -24.59 33.92 6.96
C THR A 427 -23.73 35.19 7.01
N LYS A 428 -24.28 36.34 6.57
CA LYS A 428 -23.57 37.63 6.60
C LYS A 428 -23.02 38.00 8.00
N SER A 429 -23.69 37.55 9.07
CA SER A 429 -23.26 37.77 10.46
C SER A 429 -22.14 36.82 10.91
N ARG A 430 -21.82 35.79 10.11
CA ARG A 430 -20.88 34.69 10.42
C ARG A 430 -21.23 33.87 11.67
N LYS A 431 -22.45 34.02 12.20
CA LYS A 431 -22.90 33.31 13.42
C LYS A 431 -23.47 31.92 13.15
N THR A 432 -24.04 31.72 11.96
CA THR A 432 -24.65 30.45 11.55
C THR A 432 -23.96 29.91 10.32
N LEU A 433 -23.61 28.62 10.38
CA LEU A 433 -23.07 27.85 9.26
C LEU A 433 -24.15 26.94 8.69
N PHE A 434 -24.16 26.74 7.38
CA PHE A 434 -25.06 25.83 6.70
C PHE A 434 -24.36 25.26 5.47
N THR A 435 -24.72 24.05 5.03
CA THR A 435 -24.04 23.41 3.90
C THR A 435 -24.88 23.50 2.63
N ASN A 436 -24.23 23.78 1.50
CA ASN A 436 -24.81 23.70 0.17
C ASN A 436 -24.06 22.65 -0.63
N PHE A 437 -24.77 21.65 -1.13
CA PHE A 437 -24.22 20.68 -2.06
C PHE A 437 -24.41 21.14 -3.48
N LYS A 438 -23.34 21.03 -4.27
CA LYS A 438 -23.34 21.21 -5.73
C LYS A 438 -23.05 19.87 -6.38
N PHE A 439 -24.05 19.27 -7.01
CA PHE A 439 -23.93 17.99 -7.71
C PHE A 439 -23.69 18.23 -9.19
N PHE A 440 -22.58 17.74 -9.72
CA PHE A 440 -22.24 17.80 -11.14
C PHE A 440 -22.44 16.41 -11.75
N GLN A 441 -23.24 16.32 -12.81
CA GLN A 441 -23.36 15.08 -13.58
C GLN A 441 -22.47 15.16 -14.82
N LEU A 442 -21.33 14.46 -14.80
CA LEU A 442 -20.30 14.56 -15.84
C LEU A 442 -20.69 13.85 -17.15
N THR A 443 -21.62 12.90 -17.07
CA THR A 443 -22.16 12.18 -18.23
C THR A 443 -23.25 12.94 -18.98
N GLY A 444 -23.76 14.04 -18.39
CA GLY A 444 -24.82 14.86 -18.97
C GLY A 444 -24.28 15.99 -19.83
N LYS A 445 -25.13 16.47 -20.75
CA LYS A 445 -24.79 17.54 -21.70
C LYS A 445 -24.45 18.83 -20.97
N ASP A 446 -23.30 19.41 -21.26
CA ASP A 446 -22.80 20.65 -20.65
C ASP A 446 -22.56 20.59 -19.12
N ILE A 447 -22.45 19.37 -18.56
CA ILE A 447 -22.22 19.11 -17.12
C ILE A 447 -23.23 19.89 -16.25
N PRO A 448 -24.50 19.47 -16.27
CA PRO A 448 -25.56 20.07 -15.46
C PRO A 448 -25.24 19.99 -13.96
N VAL A 449 -25.67 21.04 -13.24
CA VAL A 449 -25.37 21.24 -11.82
C VAL A 449 -26.68 21.35 -11.03
N GLU A 450 -26.85 20.50 -10.03
CA GLU A 450 -27.96 20.56 -9.07
C GLU A 450 -27.48 21.12 -7.73
N ASN A 451 -28.36 21.88 -7.10
CA ASN A 451 -28.13 22.46 -5.79
C ASN A 451 -29.06 21.79 -4.78
N LEU A 452 -28.49 21.35 -3.66
CA LEU A 452 -29.25 20.91 -2.48
C LEU A 452 -28.78 21.72 -1.28
N ASP A 453 -29.70 22.50 -0.72
CA ASP A 453 -29.42 23.33 0.45
C ASP A 453 -29.83 22.57 1.72
N VAL A 454 -28.90 22.48 2.67
CA VAL A 454 -29.11 21.86 3.98
C VAL A 454 -28.91 22.93 5.04
N GLU A 455 -29.88 23.10 5.93
CA GLU A 455 -29.88 24.14 6.97
C GLU A 455 -28.76 23.95 8.00
N ASP A 456 -28.38 22.69 8.23
CA ASP A 456 -27.31 22.31 9.16
C ASP A 456 -25.93 22.25 8.47
N LEU A 457 -24.87 22.26 9.29
CA LEU A 457 -23.50 22.03 8.85
C LEU A 457 -23.26 20.54 8.68
N VAL A 458 -22.96 20.08 7.47
CA VAL A 458 -22.64 18.68 7.19
C VAL A 458 -21.19 18.39 7.57
N THR A 459 -20.99 17.48 8.51
CA THR A 459 -19.65 17.05 8.96
C THR A 459 -19.12 15.91 8.10
N ASN A 460 -19.98 14.97 7.69
CA ASN A 460 -19.60 13.80 6.91
C ASN A 460 -20.57 13.53 5.74
N PHE A 461 -20.02 13.07 4.62
CA PHE A 461 -20.75 12.80 3.37
C PHE A 461 -20.16 11.55 2.71
N ALA A 462 -21.01 10.60 2.30
CA ALA A 462 -20.55 9.41 1.59
C ALA A 462 -21.52 8.99 0.48
N TRP A 463 -20.98 8.86 -0.74
CA TRP A 463 -21.67 8.29 -1.89
C TRP A 463 -21.81 6.77 -1.77
N GLU A 464 -22.91 6.24 -2.28
CA GLU A 464 -23.04 4.82 -2.55
C GLU A 464 -22.08 4.40 -3.68
N PRO A 465 -21.22 3.38 -3.45
CA PRO A 465 -20.38 2.81 -4.50
C PRO A 465 -21.23 2.28 -5.66
N LYS A 466 -20.92 2.70 -6.89
CA LYS A 466 -21.64 2.30 -8.13
C LYS A 466 -23.12 2.72 -8.15
N GLY A 467 -23.54 3.57 -7.23
CA GLY A 467 -24.89 4.13 -7.12
C GLY A 467 -24.90 5.65 -7.22
N GLU A 468 -26.10 6.21 -7.15
CA GLU A 468 -26.35 7.67 -7.11
C GLU A 468 -27.01 8.10 -5.78
N ARG A 469 -27.10 7.21 -4.79
CA ARG A 469 -27.62 7.50 -3.46
C ARG A 469 -26.49 7.95 -2.54
N PHE A 470 -26.80 8.66 -1.46
CA PHE A 470 -25.78 9.10 -0.50
C PHE A 470 -26.36 9.28 0.91
N VAL A 471 -25.46 9.33 1.90
CA VAL A 471 -25.79 9.61 3.30
C VAL A 471 -24.98 10.79 3.78
N THR A 472 -25.59 11.60 4.64
CA THR A 472 -24.92 12.72 5.29
C THR A 472 -25.10 12.67 6.80
N ILE A 473 -24.09 13.14 7.52
CA ILE A 473 -24.18 13.44 8.95
C ILE A 473 -24.05 14.95 9.09
N SER A 474 -25.05 15.59 9.70
CA SER A 474 -25.07 17.03 9.94
C SER A 474 -25.12 17.35 11.43
N THR A 475 -24.60 18.53 11.78
CA THR A 475 -24.65 19.14 13.10
C THR A 475 -25.32 20.51 12.99
N PRO A 476 -26.13 20.93 13.98
CA PRO A 476 -26.68 22.28 14.02
C PRO A 476 -25.57 23.32 13.85
N GLY A 477 -25.77 24.24 12.91
CA GLY A 477 -24.77 25.24 12.53
C GLY A 477 -24.61 26.41 13.51
N GLN A 478 -25.35 26.41 14.62
CA GLN A 478 -25.20 27.37 15.72
C GLN A 478 -24.34 26.78 16.83
N ALA A 479 -23.40 27.57 17.34
CA ALA A 479 -22.69 27.25 18.57
C ALA A 479 -23.72 27.28 19.72
N ASP A 480 -24.02 26.11 20.23
CA ASP A 480 -24.98 25.90 21.29
C ASP A 480 -24.27 25.05 22.36
N ASP A 481 -24.14 25.56 23.58
CA ASP A 481 -23.28 25.01 24.65
C ASP A 481 -23.79 23.69 25.26
N ASN A 482 -24.91 23.16 24.75
CA ASN A 482 -25.55 21.97 25.29
C ASN A 482 -24.74 20.68 24.98
N PRO A 483 -24.36 19.84 25.97
CA PRO A 483 -23.52 18.64 25.78
C PRO A 483 -24.27 17.40 25.21
N LEU A 484 -25.55 17.52 24.86
CA LEU A 484 -26.36 16.41 24.34
C LEU A 484 -26.01 16.03 22.89
N PRO A 485 -26.39 14.82 22.42
CA PRO A 485 -26.20 14.40 21.03
C PRO A 485 -26.99 15.28 20.05
N LYS A 486 -26.28 15.90 19.10
CA LYS A 486 -26.89 16.85 18.15
C LYS A 486 -26.86 16.37 16.70
N ASN A 487 -26.19 15.26 16.40
CA ASN A 487 -25.98 14.89 15.01
C ASN A 487 -27.29 14.37 14.40
N THR A 488 -27.52 14.72 13.14
CA THR A 488 -28.63 14.22 12.33
C THR A 488 -28.06 13.41 11.18
N VAL A 489 -28.54 12.16 11.05
CA VAL A 489 -28.18 11.27 9.95
C VAL A 489 -29.29 11.30 8.91
N SER A 490 -28.99 11.72 7.69
CA SER A 490 -29.97 11.86 6.61
C SER A 490 -29.59 10.99 5.41
N PHE A 491 -30.57 10.23 4.93
CA PHE A 491 -30.43 9.30 3.81
C PHE A 491 -31.09 9.92 2.57
N TYR A 492 -30.34 10.06 1.48
CA TYR A 492 -30.81 10.72 0.26
C TYR A 492 -30.87 9.74 -0.90
N ALA A 493 -31.93 9.88 -1.70
CA ALA A 493 -32.13 9.15 -2.95
C ALA A 493 -32.68 10.10 -4.02
N PRO A 494 -32.43 9.81 -5.30
CA PRO A 494 -33.00 10.58 -6.40
C PRO A 494 -34.51 10.34 -6.52
N GLU A 495 -35.25 11.38 -6.88
CA GLU A 495 -36.68 11.32 -7.20
C GLU A 495 -36.90 10.56 -8.53
N VAL A 496 -37.97 9.75 -8.57
CA VAL A 496 -38.43 9.14 -9.82
C VAL A 496 -39.71 9.83 -10.26
N GLU A 497 -39.72 10.35 -11.48
CA GLU A 497 -40.97 10.76 -12.10
C GLU A 497 -41.85 9.51 -12.31
N LYS A 498 -43.07 9.50 -11.74
CA LYS A 498 -44.09 8.52 -12.09
C LYS A 498 -44.42 8.70 -13.57
N VAL A 499 -43.77 7.94 -14.45
CA VAL A 499 -44.28 7.77 -15.81
C VAL A 499 -45.66 7.12 -15.65
N LYS A 500 -46.73 7.87 -15.93
CA LYS A 500 -48.08 7.30 -16.10
C LYS A 500 -48.00 6.33 -17.28
N ILE A 501 -47.69 5.06 -17.00
CA ILE A 501 -47.83 4.00 -17.98
C ILE A 501 -49.34 3.80 -18.14
N ASN A 502 -49.95 4.52 -19.08
CA ASN A 502 -51.29 4.16 -19.54
C ASN A 502 -51.19 2.74 -20.12
N ALA A 503 -51.92 1.81 -19.50
CA ALA A 503 -51.93 0.38 -19.83
C ALA A 503 -52.35 0.07 -21.29
N SER A 504 -52.74 1.07 -22.09
CA SER A 504 -53.08 0.94 -23.50
C SER A 504 -51.88 0.89 -24.46
N LEU A 505 -50.64 1.15 -24.00
CA LEU A 505 -49.44 1.16 -24.85
C LEU A 505 -48.57 -0.11 -24.76
N LEU A 506 -48.96 -1.11 -23.97
CA LEU A 506 -48.16 -2.34 -23.81
C LEU A 506 -48.17 -3.24 -25.07
N ASN A 507 -49.13 -3.06 -25.99
CA ASN A 507 -49.30 -3.93 -27.16
C ASN A 507 -48.75 -3.38 -28.49
N LYS A 508 -48.03 -2.25 -28.50
CA LYS A 508 -47.38 -1.71 -29.71
C LYS A 508 -45.96 -1.22 -29.44
N ARG A 509 -45.03 -2.11 -29.06
CA ARG A 509 -43.59 -1.80 -29.06
C ARG A 509 -42.75 -2.93 -29.65
N LYS A 510 -42.97 -3.21 -30.95
CA LYS A 510 -41.92 -3.68 -31.86
C LYS A 510 -41.45 -2.46 -32.67
N GLY A 511 -40.37 -1.83 -32.23
CA GLY A 511 -39.80 -0.65 -32.90
C GLY A 511 -38.91 0.11 -31.93
N GLY A 512 -37.61 -0.03 -32.11
CA GLY A 512 -36.60 0.61 -31.27
C GLY A 512 -36.68 2.12 -31.34
N ILE A 513 -37.19 2.74 -30.28
CA ILE A 513 -37.00 4.16 -29.99
C ILE A 513 -36.24 4.19 -28.68
N ALA A 514 -35.08 4.86 -28.70
CA ALA A 514 -34.21 5.03 -27.55
C ALA A 514 -34.98 5.61 -26.35
N PRO A 515 -34.57 5.30 -25.10
CA PRO A 515 -35.19 5.92 -23.93
C PRO A 515 -35.09 7.45 -24.05
N PRO A 516 -36.07 8.20 -23.51
CA PRO A 516 -35.97 9.65 -23.47
C PRO A 516 -34.69 10.04 -22.73
N VAL A 517 -34.07 11.12 -23.19
CA VAL A 517 -32.92 11.79 -22.56
C VAL A 517 -33.15 11.84 -21.05
N ALA A 518 -32.20 11.33 -20.26
CA ALA A 518 -32.29 11.32 -18.80
C ALA A 518 -32.51 12.75 -18.28
N GLN A 519 -33.75 13.07 -17.94
CA GLN A 519 -34.08 14.31 -17.25
C GLN A 519 -33.52 14.25 -15.83
N PHE A 520 -32.93 15.37 -15.39
CA PHE A 520 -32.21 15.51 -14.14
C PHE A 520 -33.09 15.14 -12.93
N LYS A 521 -32.66 14.19 -12.11
CA LYS A 521 -33.42 13.73 -10.95
C LYS A 521 -33.03 14.55 -9.73
N LYS A 522 -34.01 15.19 -9.08
CA LYS A 522 -33.76 15.92 -7.83
C LYS A 522 -33.45 14.96 -6.69
N TYR A 523 -32.53 15.32 -5.79
CA TYR A 523 -32.28 14.56 -4.57
C TYR A 523 -33.26 14.91 -3.45
N GLN A 524 -33.82 13.89 -2.80
CA GLN A 524 -34.70 14.07 -1.66
C GLN A 524 -34.25 13.20 -0.48
N ALA A 525 -34.38 13.74 0.74
CA ALA A 525 -34.19 12.98 1.96
C ALA A 525 -35.32 11.96 2.12
N VAL A 526 -34.96 10.68 2.16
CA VAL A 526 -35.86 9.54 2.35
C VAL A 526 -36.21 9.40 3.84
N LYS A 527 -35.18 9.52 4.68
CA LYS A 527 -35.29 9.38 6.14
C LYS A 527 -34.24 10.27 6.79
N SER A 528 -34.60 10.90 7.90
CA SER A 528 -33.68 11.68 8.74
C SER A 528 -33.83 11.23 10.19
N LEU A 529 -32.71 10.91 10.82
CA LEU A 529 -32.61 10.46 12.20
C LEU A 529 -31.86 11.53 13.00
N SER A 530 -32.58 12.35 13.74
CA SER A 530 -32.01 13.39 14.63
C SER A 530 -31.55 12.82 15.97
N LYS A 531 -30.74 13.58 16.72
CA LYS A 531 -30.27 13.27 18.08
C LYS A 531 -29.40 12.01 18.15
N LYS A 532 -28.59 11.78 17.11
CA LYS A 532 -27.60 10.70 17.05
C LYS A 532 -26.23 11.20 17.53
N ARG A 533 -25.36 10.26 17.91
CA ARG A 533 -23.93 10.50 18.20
C ARG A 533 -23.01 10.11 17.04
N SER A 534 -23.57 9.49 16.01
CA SER A 534 -22.83 8.94 14.89
C SER A 534 -22.05 10.01 14.14
N ASN A 535 -20.83 9.67 13.73
CA ASN A 535 -19.88 10.61 13.12
C ASN A 535 -19.25 10.07 11.82
N THR A 536 -19.36 8.77 11.56
CA THR A 536 -18.69 8.12 10.42
C THR A 536 -19.66 7.26 9.63
N ILE A 537 -19.47 7.20 8.31
CA ILE A 537 -20.32 6.47 7.36
C ILE A 537 -19.45 5.52 6.55
N PHE A 538 -19.82 4.24 6.49
CA PHE A 538 -19.14 3.22 5.69
C PHE A 538 -20.12 2.47 4.80
N TRP A 539 -20.02 2.69 3.49
CA TRP A 539 -20.82 1.97 2.51
C TRP A 539 -20.20 0.63 2.14
N SER A 540 -21.07 -0.37 1.92
CA SER A 540 -20.64 -1.63 1.30
C SER A 540 -20.13 -1.36 -0.12
N PRO A 541 -18.97 -1.93 -0.54
CA PRO A 541 -18.45 -1.84 -1.91
C PRO A 541 -19.41 -2.38 -3.00
N ALA A 542 -20.39 -3.18 -2.60
CA ALA A 542 -21.46 -3.69 -3.45
C ALA A 542 -22.64 -2.71 -3.60
N GLY A 543 -22.72 -1.66 -2.77
CA GLY A 543 -23.88 -0.78 -2.62
C GLY A 543 -24.92 -1.37 -1.66
N ARG A 544 -26.13 -0.78 -1.65
CA ARG A 544 -27.31 -1.16 -0.86
C ARG A 544 -27.18 -1.05 0.67
N PHE A 545 -26.13 -1.62 1.26
CA PHE A 545 -25.92 -1.60 2.71
C PHE A 545 -24.98 -0.45 3.12
N VAL A 546 -25.33 0.25 4.19
CA VAL A 546 -24.52 1.29 4.79
C VAL A 546 -24.43 1.10 6.30
N LEU A 547 -23.26 1.41 6.85
CA LEU A 547 -23.02 1.45 8.29
C LEU A 547 -22.89 2.90 8.71
N VAL A 548 -23.60 3.25 9.77
CA VAL A 548 -23.47 4.55 10.41
C VAL A 548 -22.91 4.28 11.80
N ALA A 549 -21.67 4.70 12.02
CA ALA A 549 -20.93 4.39 13.22
C ALA A 549 -20.64 5.65 14.05
N THR A 550 -20.60 5.45 15.36
CA THR A 550 -19.99 6.36 16.32
C THR A 550 -18.62 5.81 16.65
N ILE A 551 -17.56 6.48 16.20
CA ILE A 551 -16.18 6.18 16.61
C ILE A 551 -15.80 7.15 17.75
N LEU A 552 -14.84 6.77 18.61
CA LEU A 552 -14.34 7.59 19.73
C LEU A 552 -14.20 9.08 19.37
N PRO A 553 -14.56 10.01 20.29
CA PRO A 553 -14.58 9.85 21.76
C PRO A 553 -15.95 9.49 22.39
N SER A 554 -17.02 9.37 21.62
CA SER A 554 -18.34 8.97 22.15
C SER A 554 -18.43 7.46 22.35
N LYS A 555 -19.45 6.97 23.11
CA LYS A 555 -19.73 5.54 23.25
C LYS A 555 -19.82 4.92 21.85
N PRO A 556 -18.94 3.97 21.47
CA PRO A 556 -18.91 3.50 20.11
C PRO A 556 -20.05 2.51 19.83
N GLU A 557 -20.76 2.78 18.74
CA GLU A 557 -21.99 2.10 18.33
C GLU A 557 -21.99 1.98 16.81
N ILE A 558 -22.46 0.85 16.28
CA ILE A 558 -22.54 0.58 14.84
C ILE A 558 -24.00 0.29 14.49
N GLU A 559 -24.58 1.11 13.61
CA GLU A 559 -25.94 0.94 13.10
C GLU A 559 -25.91 0.45 11.65
N PHE A 560 -26.61 -0.65 11.38
CA PHE A 560 -26.66 -1.28 10.05
C PHE A 560 -27.97 -0.88 9.34
N PHE A 561 -27.85 -0.36 8.13
CA PHE A 561 -29.01 0.06 7.32
C PHE A 561 -29.01 -0.61 5.94
N ASP A 562 -30.21 -1.02 5.50
CA ASP A 562 -30.49 -1.48 4.13
C ASP A 562 -31.29 -0.40 3.40
N PHE A 563 -30.81 0.04 2.23
CA PHE A 563 -31.51 1.00 1.36
C PHE A 563 -32.61 0.38 0.50
N ASP A 564 -32.62 -0.94 0.31
CA ASP A 564 -33.54 -1.65 -0.57
C ASP A 564 -34.31 -2.73 0.22
N TYR A 565 -34.71 -2.41 1.44
CA TYR A 565 -35.41 -3.37 2.30
C TYR A 565 -36.77 -3.76 1.70
N VAL A 566 -37.04 -5.06 1.59
CA VAL A 566 -38.32 -5.60 1.12
C VAL A 566 -39.07 -6.17 2.32
N GLU A 567 -40.25 -5.63 2.62
CA GLU A 567 -41.12 -6.20 3.67
C GLU A 567 -41.87 -7.41 3.13
N ASN A 568 -41.67 -8.59 3.75
CA ASN A 568 -42.40 -9.83 3.44
C ASN A 568 -43.83 -9.85 4.02
N LYS A 569 -44.33 -8.75 4.60
CA LYS A 569 -45.73 -8.66 5.00
C LYS A 569 -46.55 -8.24 3.79
N GLY A 570 -47.55 -9.07 3.45
CA GLY A 570 -48.43 -8.88 2.30
C GLY A 570 -48.89 -7.43 2.17
N LEU A 571 -49.04 -7.00 0.92
CA LEU A 571 -49.51 -5.67 0.52
C LEU A 571 -50.58 -5.16 1.49
N THR A 572 -50.14 -4.38 2.46
CA THR A 572 -51.01 -3.57 3.29
C THR A 572 -50.56 -2.17 2.99
N ASP A 573 -51.43 -1.49 2.26
CA ASP A 573 -51.36 -0.09 1.91
C ASP A 573 -51.10 0.75 3.16
N ASN A 574 -49.84 1.02 3.48
CA ASN A 574 -49.48 2.01 4.48
C ASN A 574 -48.92 3.25 3.79
N GLU A 575 -49.87 4.15 3.50
CA GLU A 575 -49.78 5.60 3.60
C GLU A 575 -48.39 6.25 3.49
N ASN A 576 -47.84 6.33 2.27
CA ASN A 576 -47.01 7.48 1.94
C ASN A 576 -47.93 8.63 1.48
N LYS A 577 -48.30 9.50 2.43
CA LYS A 577 -48.95 10.81 2.21
C LYS A 577 -48.04 11.83 1.50
N SER A 578 -47.11 11.39 0.67
CA SER A 578 -46.38 12.25 -0.26
C SER A 578 -46.50 11.66 -1.67
N ASN A 579 -46.93 12.49 -2.62
CA ASN A 579 -47.15 12.08 -4.01
C ASN A 579 -45.86 11.73 -4.78
N LYS A 580 -44.71 11.63 -4.09
CA LYS A 580 -43.36 11.51 -4.66
C LYS A 580 -42.78 10.14 -4.36
N VAL A 581 -42.30 9.45 -5.40
CA VAL A 581 -41.71 8.11 -5.29
C VAL A 581 -40.19 8.26 -5.34
N VAL A 582 -39.53 7.93 -4.24
CA VAL A 582 -38.06 7.87 -4.14
C VAL A 582 -37.57 6.42 -4.32
N GLN A 583 -36.40 6.23 -4.94
CA GLN A 583 -35.78 4.91 -5.18
C GLN A 583 -35.04 4.36 -3.95
N ALA A 584 -35.68 4.34 -2.78
CA ALA A 584 -35.11 3.73 -1.58
C ALA A 584 -36.19 3.39 -0.54
N ASN A 585 -36.00 2.27 0.14
CA ASN A 585 -36.72 1.90 1.34
C ASN A 585 -35.70 1.64 2.47
N VAL A 586 -35.37 2.70 3.22
CA VAL A 586 -34.31 2.67 4.22
C VAL A 586 -34.83 2.10 5.54
N LYS A 587 -34.32 0.92 5.93
CA LYS A 587 -34.62 0.29 7.22
C LYS A 587 -33.33 -0.01 7.98
N GLN A 588 -33.37 0.21 9.29
CA GLN A 588 -32.32 -0.27 10.18
C GLN A 588 -32.52 -1.78 10.37
N ILE A 589 -31.50 -2.57 10.04
CA ILE A 589 -31.56 -4.03 10.08
C ILE A 589 -30.80 -4.61 11.28
N GLY A 590 -29.85 -3.85 11.84
CA GLY A 590 -29.02 -4.32 12.94
C GLY A 590 -28.39 -3.20 13.75
N PHE A 591 -27.86 -3.58 14.90
CA PHE A 591 -27.16 -2.73 15.84
C PHE A 591 -26.09 -3.56 16.54
N ALA A 592 -24.88 -3.01 16.67
CA ALA A 592 -23.80 -3.65 17.39
C ALA A 592 -23.05 -2.65 18.27
N GLU A 593 -22.74 -3.08 19.51
CA GLU A 593 -21.84 -2.35 20.39
C GLU A 593 -20.41 -2.88 20.25
N HIS A 594 -19.46 -1.97 20.07
CA HIS A 594 -18.04 -2.32 20.01
C HIS A 594 -17.24 -1.35 20.88
N PHE A 595 -16.96 -1.75 22.11
CA PHE A 595 -16.12 -0.97 23.01
C PHE A 595 -14.73 -0.73 22.39
N GLY A 596 -14.20 0.48 22.54
CA GLY A 596 -12.89 0.83 22.01
C GLY A 596 -12.79 0.88 20.48
N LEU A 597 -13.91 0.93 19.74
CA LEU A 597 -13.87 1.00 18.27
C LEU A 597 -13.06 2.23 17.82
N VAL A 598 -11.95 1.95 17.13
CA VAL A 598 -11.07 2.96 16.52
C VAL A 598 -11.43 3.17 15.05
N ASP A 599 -11.68 2.08 14.33
CA ASP A 599 -12.00 2.14 12.90
C ASP A 599 -12.77 0.89 12.45
N LEU A 600 -13.37 0.98 11.27
CA LEU A 600 -14.27 -0.01 10.69
C LEU A 600 -14.04 -0.10 9.18
N ALA A 601 -14.01 -1.30 8.62
CA ALA A 601 -13.87 -1.49 7.17
C ALA A 601 -14.68 -2.67 6.66
N TRP A 602 -15.35 -2.45 5.53
CA TRP A 602 -15.94 -3.51 4.73
C TRP A 602 -14.84 -4.31 4.04
N ASP A 603 -15.08 -5.61 3.91
CA ASP A 603 -14.29 -6.42 3.02
C ASP A 603 -14.54 -6.00 1.54
N PRO A 604 -13.62 -6.30 0.60
CA PRO A 604 -13.75 -5.85 -0.78
C PRO A 604 -14.99 -6.38 -1.52
N SER A 605 -15.58 -7.48 -1.05
CA SER A 605 -16.80 -8.05 -1.63
C SER A 605 -18.07 -7.42 -1.09
N GLY A 606 -18.03 -6.82 0.11
CA GLY A 606 -19.16 -6.18 0.78
C GLY A 606 -20.08 -7.13 1.55
N ARG A 607 -19.56 -8.30 1.97
CA ARG A 607 -20.25 -9.32 2.75
C ARG A 607 -19.98 -9.21 4.25
N PHE A 608 -18.76 -8.82 4.61
CA PHE A 608 -18.25 -8.81 5.97
C PHE A 608 -17.76 -7.41 6.35
N VAL A 609 -17.85 -7.13 7.64
CA VAL A 609 -17.42 -5.87 8.23
C VAL A 609 -16.46 -6.20 9.37
N ALA A 610 -15.26 -5.64 9.33
CA ALA A 610 -14.33 -5.69 10.45
C ALA A 610 -14.36 -4.37 11.21
N GLY A 611 -14.63 -4.41 12.51
CA GLY A 611 -14.34 -3.32 13.42
C GLY A 611 -13.17 -3.70 14.32
N TRP A 612 -12.34 -2.75 14.70
CA TRP A 612 -11.20 -3.03 15.58
C TRP A 612 -10.87 -1.91 16.56
N SER A 613 -10.15 -2.29 17.60
CA SER A 613 -9.69 -1.49 18.73
C SER A 613 -8.17 -1.57 18.81
N SER A 614 -7.47 -0.44 18.83
CA SER A 614 -6.02 -0.35 18.60
C SER A 614 -5.26 0.30 19.76
N ILE A 615 -4.13 -0.30 20.13
CA ILE A 615 -3.24 0.19 21.19
C ILE A 615 -2.63 1.55 20.85
N TRP A 616 -2.53 1.88 19.55
CA TRP A 616 -2.11 3.20 19.10
C TRP A 616 -3.09 4.32 19.50
N ARG A 617 -4.31 3.97 19.92
CA ARG A 617 -5.31 4.93 20.41
C ARG A 617 -5.58 4.79 21.91
N HIS A 618 -5.73 3.57 22.41
CA HIS A 618 -5.93 3.31 23.83
C HIS A 618 -5.53 1.88 24.22
N PRO A 619 -5.14 1.64 25.48
CA PRO A 619 -4.58 0.34 25.92
C PRO A 619 -5.62 -0.68 26.39
N VAL A 620 -6.92 -0.38 26.33
CA VAL A 620 -8.00 -1.22 26.91
C VAL A 620 -8.76 -1.98 25.81
N GLU A 621 -9.02 -3.27 26.03
CA GLU A 621 -9.86 -4.14 25.17
C GLU A 621 -9.50 -4.05 23.67
N ASN A 622 -8.23 -4.30 23.37
CA ASN A 622 -7.70 -4.28 22.02
C ASN A 622 -7.99 -5.59 21.29
N GLY A 623 -8.23 -5.52 19.97
CA GLY A 623 -8.65 -6.67 19.18
C GLY A 623 -9.57 -6.29 18.02
N TYR A 624 -10.23 -7.29 17.42
CA TYR A 624 -11.15 -7.08 16.30
C TYR A 624 -12.41 -7.92 16.41
N LYS A 625 -13.49 -7.41 15.80
CA LYS A 625 -14.79 -8.07 15.68
C LYS A 625 -15.20 -8.08 14.21
N LEU A 626 -15.59 -9.26 13.71
CA LEU A 626 -16.13 -9.46 12.38
C LEU A 626 -17.64 -9.61 12.46
N TYR A 627 -18.34 -8.81 11.68
CA TYR A 627 -19.79 -8.84 11.53
C TYR A 627 -20.17 -9.25 10.10
N ASP A 628 -21.34 -9.83 9.93
CA ASP A 628 -21.99 -9.91 8.63
C ASP A 628 -22.60 -8.55 8.22
N PHE A 629 -23.14 -8.47 7.00
CA PHE A 629 -23.77 -7.25 6.50
C PHE A 629 -25.06 -6.85 7.26
N SER A 630 -25.66 -7.75 8.03
CA SER A 630 -26.85 -7.50 8.85
C SER A 630 -26.54 -7.10 10.29
N GLY A 631 -25.29 -7.26 10.73
CA GLY A 631 -24.83 -6.93 12.08
C GLY A 631 -24.72 -8.12 13.03
N HIS A 632 -24.88 -9.37 12.56
CA HIS A 632 -24.58 -10.53 13.38
C HIS A 632 -23.07 -10.68 13.55
N LEU A 633 -22.65 -10.92 14.79
CA LEU A 633 -21.25 -11.16 15.13
C LEU A 633 -20.84 -12.55 14.67
N LEU A 634 -19.84 -12.63 13.79
CA LEU A 634 -19.28 -13.88 13.30
C LEU A 634 -18.07 -14.32 14.14
N LYS A 635 -17.19 -13.37 14.45
CA LYS A 635 -15.95 -13.63 15.20
C LYS A 635 -15.60 -12.43 16.06
N ALA A 636 -15.13 -12.66 17.27
CA ALA A 636 -14.51 -11.66 18.11
C ALA A 636 -13.22 -12.23 18.68
N GLU A 637 -12.12 -11.49 18.57
CA GLU A 637 -10.83 -11.90 19.08
C GLU A 637 -10.19 -10.72 19.81
N LEU A 638 -10.00 -10.89 21.11
CA LEU A 638 -9.24 -9.95 21.94
C LEU A 638 -7.77 -10.31 21.81
N ILE A 639 -6.96 -9.32 21.43
CA ILE A 639 -5.54 -9.49 21.16
C ILE A 639 -4.80 -8.40 21.92
N ASP A 640 -3.92 -8.83 22.83
CA ASP A 640 -3.05 -7.92 23.56
C ASP A 640 -2.15 -7.15 22.59
N ASN A 641 -1.93 -5.87 22.87
CA ASN A 641 -1.13 -4.97 22.05
C ASN A 641 -1.49 -4.99 20.55
N PHE A 642 -2.78 -5.17 20.23
CA PHE A 642 -3.27 -5.11 18.86
C PHE A 642 -3.10 -3.70 18.28
N LYS A 643 -2.40 -3.60 17.15
CA LYS A 643 -2.07 -2.32 16.51
C LYS A 643 -3.00 -2.00 15.34
N ASP A 644 -3.19 -2.93 14.40
CA ASP A 644 -3.90 -2.62 13.16
C ASP A 644 -4.56 -3.82 12.48
N PHE A 645 -5.64 -3.55 11.75
CA PHE A 645 -6.39 -4.49 10.91
C PHE A 645 -6.54 -3.90 9.50
N GLN A 646 -6.24 -4.67 8.46
CA GLN A 646 -6.48 -4.22 7.08
C GLN A 646 -7.00 -5.34 6.19
N TRP A 647 -8.12 -5.12 5.51
CA TRP A 647 -8.55 -6.00 4.41
C TRP A 647 -7.60 -5.84 3.22
N ARG A 648 -7.19 -6.95 2.61
CA ARG A 648 -6.42 -6.94 1.35
C ARG A 648 -7.35 -6.52 0.21
N PRO A 649 -7.10 -5.40 -0.49
CA PRO A 649 -7.96 -4.95 -1.58
C PRO A 649 -8.01 -5.94 -2.74
N ARG A 650 -9.06 -5.86 -3.56
CA ARG A 650 -9.21 -6.66 -4.78
C ARG A 650 -9.26 -5.75 -6.01
N PRO A 651 -8.59 -6.13 -7.12
CA PRO A 651 -8.73 -5.43 -8.37
C PRO A 651 -10.17 -5.56 -8.91
N ALA A 652 -10.52 -4.67 -9.84
CA ALA A 652 -11.81 -4.72 -10.52
C ALA A 652 -12.05 -6.10 -11.15
N SER A 653 -13.26 -6.62 -10.97
CA SER A 653 -13.66 -7.93 -11.50
C SER A 653 -13.58 -7.96 -13.02
N LEU A 654 -12.90 -8.99 -13.55
CA LEU A 654 -12.82 -9.28 -14.99
C LEU A 654 -14.12 -9.86 -15.56
N LEU A 655 -15.18 -10.02 -14.74
CA LEU A 655 -16.45 -10.55 -15.19
C LEU A 655 -17.14 -9.60 -16.17
N THR A 656 -17.40 -10.10 -17.38
CA THR A 656 -18.18 -9.40 -18.39
C THR A 656 -19.62 -9.19 -17.93
N ALA A 657 -20.31 -8.22 -18.53
CA ALA A 657 -21.73 -7.99 -18.27
C ALA A 657 -22.59 -9.24 -18.54
N ASN A 658 -22.21 -10.06 -19.52
CA ASN A 658 -22.89 -11.32 -19.82
C ASN A 658 -22.69 -12.36 -18.73
N ASN A 659 -21.48 -12.51 -18.18
CA ASN A 659 -21.22 -13.41 -17.07
C ASN A 659 -22.01 -12.99 -15.83
N LYS A 660 -22.02 -11.70 -15.50
CA LYS A 660 -22.84 -11.15 -14.39
C LYS A 660 -24.35 -11.44 -14.59
N ARG A 661 -24.85 -11.35 -15.83
CA ARG A 661 -26.24 -11.73 -16.15
C ARG A 661 -26.50 -13.22 -15.99
N LYS A 662 -25.56 -14.08 -16.37
CA LYS A 662 -25.67 -15.54 -16.18
C LYS A 662 -25.73 -15.90 -14.70
N VAL A 663 -24.82 -15.35 -13.88
CA VAL A 663 -24.80 -15.55 -12.42
C VAL A 663 -26.14 -15.15 -11.79
N ARG A 664 -26.73 -14.01 -12.19
CA ARG A 664 -28.05 -13.59 -11.70
C ARG A 664 -29.18 -14.54 -12.09
N LYS A 665 -29.09 -15.21 -13.24
CA LYS A 665 -30.10 -16.19 -13.68
C LYS A 665 -29.98 -17.52 -12.92
N GLN A 666 -28.75 -17.95 -12.62
CA GLN A 666 -28.45 -19.22 -11.94
C GLN A 666 -28.22 -19.05 -10.42
N LEU A 667 -28.70 -17.94 -9.85
CA LEU A 667 -28.41 -17.60 -8.45
C LEU A 667 -28.89 -18.68 -7.46
N ARG A 668 -30.02 -19.34 -7.76
CA ARG A 668 -30.56 -20.44 -6.93
C ARG A 668 -29.64 -21.66 -6.91
N GLU A 669 -29.10 -22.05 -8.07
CA GLU A 669 -28.16 -23.17 -8.18
C GLU A 669 -26.87 -22.89 -7.41
N TYR A 670 -26.32 -21.68 -7.56
CA TYR A 670 -25.13 -21.27 -6.83
C TYR A 670 -25.38 -21.16 -5.32
N SER A 671 -26.54 -20.65 -4.90
CA SER A 671 -26.91 -20.59 -3.47
C SER A 671 -26.88 -21.99 -2.85
N ALA A 672 -27.59 -22.95 -3.46
CA ALA A 672 -27.63 -24.32 -2.95
C ALA A 672 -26.24 -24.96 -2.86
N GLN A 673 -25.37 -24.72 -3.86
CA GLN A 673 -23.98 -25.20 -3.82
C GLN A 673 -23.17 -24.57 -2.68
N PHE A 674 -23.33 -23.27 -2.42
CA PHE A 674 -22.63 -22.59 -1.32
C PHE A 674 -23.16 -23.04 0.04
N ASP A 675 -24.48 -23.19 0.19
CA ASP A 675 -25.10 -23.67 1.42
C ASP A 675 -24.63 -25.10 1.75
N GLU A 676 -24.50 -25.97 0.74
CA GLU A 676 -23.93 -27.33 0.90
C GLU A 676 -22.45 -27.29 1.33
N ILE A 677 -21.63 -26.44 0.69
CA ILE A 677 -20.21 -26.27 1.06
C ILE A 677 -20.05 -25.74 2.49
N ASP A 678 -20.84 -24.75 2.87
CA ASP A 678 -20.80 -24.15 4.20
C ASP A 678 -21.25 -25.16 5.27
N ALA A 679 -22.29 -25.95 5.00
CA ALA A 679 -22.74 -27.01 5.91
C ALA A 679 -21.67 -28.13 6.06
N MET A 680 -20.94 -28.46 4.98
CA MET A 680 -19.81 -29.39 5.05
C MET A 680 -18.63 -28.83 5.84
N GLU A 681 -18.35 -27.53 5.75
CA GLU A 681 -17.26 -26.89 6.49
C GLU A 681 -17.57 -26.66 7.97
N ALA A 682 -18.85 -26.51 8.32
CA ALA A 682 -19.29 -26.28 9.70
C ALA A 682 -19.27 -27.53 10.59
N SER A 683 -19.32 -28.74 10.02
CA SER A 683 -19.28 -29.99 10.78
C SER A 683 -18.02 -30.80 10.46
N GLU A 684 -17.10 -30.85 11.43
CA GLU A 684 -15.88 -31.66 11.36
C GLU A 684 -16.23 -33.15 11.16
N ALA A 685 -17.31 -33.60 11.81
CA ALA A 685 -17.85 -34.95 11.65
C ALA A 685 -18.40 -35.23 10.24
N THR A 686 -19.09 -34.27 9.59
CA THR A 686 -19.54 -34.47 8.20
C THR A 686 -18.37 -34.42 7.22
N ARG A 687 -17.38 -33.55 7.45
CA ARG A 687 -16.15 -33.50 6.66
C ARG A 687 -15.36 -34.81 6.70
N GLU A 688 -15.12 -35.36 7.90
CA GLU A 688 -14.43 -36.64 8.06
C GLU A 688 -15.22 -37.79 7.40
N LEU A 689 -16.54 -37.81 7.58
CA LEU A 689 -17.40 -38.83 7.01
C LEU A 689 -17.42 -38.78 5.47
N ILE A 690 -17.40 -37.58 4.87
CA ILE A 690 -17.33 -37.41 3.41
C ILE A 690 -15.94 -37.76 2.87
N LEU A 691 -14.86 -37.37 3.53
CA LEU A 691 -13.50 -37.76 3.15
C LEU A 691 -13.33 -39.28 3.21
N LYS A 692 -13.89 -39.91 4.25
CA LYS A 692 -13.95 -41.37 4.37
C LYS A 692 -14.77 -42.01 3.24
N ARG A 693 -15.95 -41.47 2.91
CA ARG A 693 -16.77 -41.94 1.78
C ARG A 693 -16.04 -41.79 0.44
N ARG A 694 -15.34 -40.69 0.21
CA ARG A 694 -14.53 -40.48 -1.01
C ARG A 694 -13.36 -41.46 -1.10
N GLY A 695 -12.63 -41.66 0.00
CA GLY A 695 -11.56 -42.65 0.07
C GLY A 695 -12.05 -44.06 -0.24
N LEU A 696 -13.14 -44.50 0.39
CA LEU A 696 -13.75 -45.81 0.15
C LEU A 696 -14.23 -45.98 -1.31
N LEU A 697 -14.74 -44.92 -1.93
CA LEU A 697 -15.20 -44.95 -3.31
C LEU A 697 -14.04 -45.02 -4.31
N GLU A 698 -12.92 -44.36 -3.99
CA GLU A 698 -11.69 -44.43 -4.78
C GLU A 698 -11.01 -45.79 -4.65
N GLU A 699 -10.97 -46.35 -3.43
CA GLU A 699 -10.55 -47.73 -3.18
C GLU A 699 -11.42 -48.74 -3.95
N TRP A 700 -12.75 -48.57 -3.93
CA TRP A 700 -13.67 -49.41 -4.70
C TRP A 700 -13.44 -49.32 -6.21
N ARG A 701 -13.21 -48.11 -6.74
CA ARG A 701 -12.90 -47.90 -8.16
C ARG A 701 -11.57 -48.55 -8.54
N SER A 702 -10.52 -48.31 -7.76
CA SER A 702 -9.21 -48.91 -7.96
C SER A 702 -9.26 -50.44 -7.87
N TRP A 703 -10.03 -50.98 -6.92
CA TRP A 703 -10.27 -52.41 -6.82
C TRP A 703 -11.02 -52.95 -8.05
N ARG A 704 -12.07 -52.28 -8.52
CA ARG A 704 -12.80 -52.68 -9.74
C ARG A 704 -11.90 -52.65 -10.96
N GLU A 705 -11.08 -51.62 -11.14
CA GLU A 705 -10.13 -51.54 -12.25
C GLU A 705 -9.11 -52.68 -12.21
N ASN A 706 -8.51 -52.94 -11.05
CA ASN A 706 -7.58 -54.06 -10.86
C ASN A 706 -8.26 -55.42 -11.09
N ALA A 707 -9.51 -55.58 -10.65
CA ALA A 707 -10.28 -56.80 -10.85
C ALA A 707 -10.62 -57.00 -12.34
N HIS A 708 -11.03 -55.94 -13.05
CA HIS A 708 -11.26 -55.97 -14.49
C HIS A 708 -9.99 -56.30 -15.26
N GLU A 709 -8.84 -55.71 -14.88
CA GLU A 709 -7.56 -56.01 -15.51
C GLU A 709 -7.15 -57.48 -15.29
N LYS A 710 -7.35 -58.00 -14.07
CA LYS A 710 -7.05 -59.40 -13.75
C LYS A 710 -7.98 -60.38 -14.48
N LEU A 711 -9.27 -60.06 -14.61
CA LEU A 711 -10.24 -60.84 -15.38
C LEU A 711 -9.91 -60.83 -16.88
N ALA A 712 -9.51 -59.68 -17.42
CA ALA A 712 -9.07 -59.55 -18.80
C ALA A 712 -7.83 -60.41 -19.10
N ARG A 713 -6.84 -60.43 -18.19
CA ARG A 713 -5.66 -61.30 -18.30
C ARG A 713 -6.01 -62.80 -18.28
N LEU A 714 -7.07 -63.18 -17.58
CA LEU A 714 -7.53 -64.58 -17.46
C LEU A 714 -8.52 -64.98 -18.56
N GLY A 715 -8.90 -64.05 -19.47
CA GLY A 715 -9.80 -64.33 -20.60
C GLY A 715 -11.26 -64.58 -20.20
N VAL A 716 -11.66 -64.23 -18.98
CA VAL A 716 -13.03 -64.44 -18.48
C VAL A 716 -13.88 -63.22 -18.85
N LYS A 717 -14.93 -63.42 -19.65
CA LYS A 717 -15.91 -62.36 -19.92
C LYS A 717 -16.88 -62.23 -18.73
N PRO A 718 -17.15 -61.01 -18.24
CA PRO A 718 -18.11 -60.82 -17.16
C PRO A 718 -19.50 -61.25 -17.64
N VAL A 719 -20.23 -61.96 -16.78
CA VAL A 719 -21.66 -62.24 -16.98
C VAL A 719 -22.40 -60.98 -16.57
N GLU A 720 -23.04 -60.31 -17.53
CA GLU A 720 -23.93 -59.19 -17.26
C GLU A 720 -25.27 -59.77 -16.80
N GLU A 721 -25.45 -59.90 -15.48
CA GLU A 721 -26.80 -60.03 -14.92
C GLU A 721 -27.43 -58.63 -14.86
N PRO A 722 -28.69 -58.47 -15.32
CA PRO A 722 -29.39 -57.19 -15.25
C PRO A 722 -29.70 -56.88 -13.78
N ILE A 723 -28.98 -55.93 -13.21
CA ILE A 723 -29.29 -55.37 -11.90
C ILE A 723 -30.41 -54.34 -12.12
N GLU A 724 -31.57 -54.56 -11.51
CA GLU A 724 -32.61 -53.52 -11.42
C GLU A 724 -32.06 -52.35 -10.58
N GLU A 725 -31.94 -51.18 -11.20
CA GLU A 725 -31.54 -49.96 -10.50
C GLU A 725 -32.70 -49.50 -9.58
N GLU A 726 -32.66 -49.88 -8.30
CA GLU A 726 -33.47 -49.21 -7.28
C GLU A 726 -32.89 -47.81 -7.00
N ILE A 727 -33.58 -46.79 -7.48
CA ILE A 727 -33.32 -45.39 -7.11
C ILE A 727 -33.76 -45.21 -5.66
N ILE A 728 -32.80 -45.21 -4.73
CA ILE A 728 -33.05 -44.87 -3.33
C ILE A 728 -33.13 -43.34 -3.23
N GLU A 729 -34.35 -42.80 -3.19
CA GLU A 729 -34.60 -41.40 -2.83
C GLU A 729 -34.35 -41.22 -1.31
N GLU A 730 -33.23 -40.61 -0.95
CA GLU A 730 -32.90 -40.27 0.44
C GLU A 730 -33.75 -39.05 0.88
N ILE A 731 -34.90 -39.31 1.51
CA ILE A 731 -35.71 -38.27 2.16
C ILE A 731 -34.96 -37.83 3.42
N LYS A 732 -34.41 -36.61 3.40
CA LYS A 732 -33.91 -35.94 4.62
C LYS A 732 -35.11 -35.37 5.40
N GLU A 733 -35.51 -36.06 6.46
CA GLU A 733 -36.37 -35.47 7.49
C GLU A 733 -35.50 -34.65 8.44
N GLU A 734 -35.75 -33.35 8.48
CA GLU A 734 -35.16 -32.40 9.43
C GLU A 734 -36.00 -32.48 10.73
N ILE A 735 -35.41 -32.93 11.84
CA ILE A 735 -36.08 -32.92 13.15
C ILE A 735 -36.07 -31.48 13.65
N ILE A 736 -37.24 -30.83 13.63
CA ILE A 736 -37.37 -29.38 13.86
C ILE A 736 -37.44 -29.01 15.35
N GLU A 737 -37.81 -29.91 16.26
CA GLU A 737 -37.87 -29.59 17.70
C GLU A 737 -37.92 -30.87 18.56
N GLU A 738 -37.06 -30.94 19.58
CA GLU A 738 -37.09 -31.96 20.63
C GLU A 738 -37.51 -31.29 21.94
N THR A 739 -38.73 -31.58 22.40
CA THR A 739 -39.23 -31.16 23.72
C THR A 739 -39.13 -32.32 24.69
N GLU A 740 -38.27 -32.20 25.70
CA GLU A 740 -38.22 -33.11 26.84
C GLU A 740 -39.35 -32.77 27.84
N GLU A 741 -40.34 -33.65 27.99
CA GLU A 741 -41.24 -33.65 29.14
C GLU A 741 -40.68 -34.60 30.21
N ILE A 742 -40.39 -34.04 31.38
CA ILE A 742 -40.11 -34.81 32.60
C ILE A 742 -41.46 -35.23 33.18
N ILE A 743 -41.72 -36.54 33.23
CA ILE A 743 -42.86 -37.11 33.97
C ILE A 743 -42.35 -37.51 35.37
N GLU A 744 -43.10 -37.10 36.39
CA GLU A 744 -42.80 -37.16 37.85
C GLU A 744 -42.16 -38.44 38.40
#